data_AF-A0AA88Y168-F1
#
_entry.id   AF-A0AA88Y168-F1
#
_cell.length_a   1.000
_cell.length_b   1.000
_cell.length_c   1.000
_cell.angle_alpha   90.00
_cell.angle_beta   90.00
_cell.angle_gamma   90.00
#
_symmetry.space_group_name_H-M   'P 1'
#
loop_
_entity.id
_entity.type
_entity.pdbx_description
1 polymer ?
#
loop_
_entity_poly.entity_id
_entity_poly.type
_entity_poly.pdbx_seq_one_letter_code
_entity_poly.pdbx_strand_id
1 'polypeptide(L)'
;MPGQKACYFQCVLCSKRTKPKERRKVTPSVKKFLRKSFLLECTANDVICNKYRLKFCRDSNESSRAVTAKEKNRKTDSDDEFEPPQPKQQKLSSPPSVSLSIKSTVKSHGYCIICRKPGPKLIVISPDIRTKVLINNNVLIPAGSHCCPSHITEDCLSDESIESIQTMHEQSYLNRSTILDIVTRLREICIRQNKVRLDFDSPGTLQDDDYKELTGLSKHAFDDLFSCIEAYFRNTPTRSQRCSLAIFLCKMRNGLSNKFLATLFNISKSSVRRAISTVRKAMMRGFVPQNLGFNHISREKVISDHTRQIAQSLLGDVGIPKAILVLDGTYIYIEKSNNFHFQRRSYSLHKGRPLVKPMVITTTTGYYVSILGPYFADSKNNDASILTHILKSNVEDIRNWVEKDDTFVVDRGFRDSLTLLEDLGIKAEMPRFLGRGDKQMTTEDAKMSRLVTKVRWVVESANARIKMWKYLAKTLPTNQVPNIGDYVRIVCALSNKYFPPLNPTLDHEADESEAAKMLHLSRKVNELKNYVEENGLVRKTAKWKRVNDDDIDDFPTIDEERLRNITCGTYQLKLSTSYIQEHVDNESDIFIHKDDPTLLRIKIQSRHTSSRKYTVWIRYSDTDVESWYCLCRAGARVVGVCSHVAALLWYFGGASSSGRSSFGVRDWGATITDAVDIIPEIIDGSDSEDDIEE
;
A
#
# COMPACT_ATOMS: atom_id res chain seq x y z
N MET A 1 49.03 9.15 57.89
CA MET A 1 47.85 8.85 58.73
C MET A 1 47.07 7.69 58.09
N PRO A 2 46.82 6.57 58.78
CA PRO A 2 45.98 5.50 58.23
C PRO A 2 44.52 5.97 58.21
N GLY A 3 44.07 6.44 57.05
CA GLY A 3 42.75 7.02 56.83
C GLY A 3 41.64 5.97 56.74
N GLN A 4 40.80 5.95 57.77
CA GLN A 4 39.41 5.46 57.85
C GLN A 4 38.94 4.45 56.78
N LYS A 5 38.85 3.16 57.16
CA LYS A 5 38.04 2.15 56.46
C LYS A 5 36.59 2.63 56.35
N ALA A 6 36.09 2.79 55.13
CA ALA A 6 34.67 3.06 54.89
C ALA A 6 33.81 1.91 55.44
N CYS A 7 33.04 2.17 56.51
CA CYS A 7 32.07 1.22 57.04
C CYS A 7 30.85 1.15 56.12
N TYR A 8 30.68 0.04 55.40
CA TYR A 8 29.51 -0.23 54.56
C TYR A 8 28.45 -1.00 55.37
N PHE A 9 27.21 -0.50 55.37
CA PHE A 9 26.06 -1.16 56.00
C PHE A 9 25.10 -1.71 54.95
N GLN A 10 24.46 -2.84 55.24
CA GLN A 10 23.50 -3.49 54.34
C GLN A 10 22.07 -3.04 54.64
N CYS A 11 21.31 -2.69 53.60
CA CYS A 11 19.88 -2.42 53.72
C CYS A 11 19.13 -3.70 54.11
N VAL A 12 18.29 -3.64 55.15
CA VAL A 12 17.58 -4.81 55.69
C VAL A 12 16.64 -5.51 54.68
N LEU A 13 16.20 -4.80 53.62
CA LEU A 13 15.26 -5.34 52.61
C LEU A 13 15.92 -5.86 51.32
N CYS A 14 17.14 -5.44 51.01
CA CYS A 14 17.76 -5.81 49.73
C CYS A 14 19.24 -6.16 49.83
N SER A 15 19.79 -6.14 51.04
CA SER A 15 21.17 -6.46 51.39
C SER A 15 22.24 -5.68 50.62
N LYS A 16 21.86 -4.67 49.83
CA LYS A 16 22.79 -3.79 49.10
C LYS A 16 23.56 -2.94 50.09
N ARG A 17 24.89 -2.89 49.91
CA ARG A 17 25.79 -1.97 50.63
C ARG A 17 25.46 -0.53 50.22
N THR A 18 25.02 0.29 51.16
CA THR A 18 24.65 1.69 50.92
C THR A 18 25.76 2.65 51.33
N LYS A 19 25.94 3.75 50.57
CA LYS A 19 26.88 4.83 50.91
C LYS A 19 26.41 5.59 52.16
N PRO A 20 27.30 6.18 52.99
CA PRO A 20 26.92 6.86 54.23
C PRO A 20 25.85 7.96 54.08
N LYS A 21 25.81 8.66 52.93
CA LYS A 21 24.82 9.71 52.62
C LYS A 21 23.40 9.18 52.33
N GLU A 22 23.28 7.89 52.02
CA GLU A 22 21.98 7.21 51.74
C GLU A 22 21.44 6.46 52.97
N ARG A 23 22.13 6.56 54.11
CA ARG A 23 21.79 5.94 55.39
C ARG A 23 20.58 6.65 56.01
N ARG A 24 19.54 5.89 56.37
CA ARG A 24 18.53 6.33 57.32
C ARG A 24 18.24 5.19 58.31
N LYS A 25 18.29 5.48 59.61
CA LYS A 25 17.94 4.52 60.66
C LYS A 25 16.46 4.17 60.54
N VAL A 26 16.10 2.93 60.83
CA VAL A 26 14.70 2.49 60.88
C VAL A 26 14.02 3.17 62.08
N THR A 27 13.09 4.08 61.83
CA THR A 27 12.25 4.72 62.87
C THR A 27 11.13 3.75 63.31
N PRO A 28 10.49 3.95 64.47
CA PRO A 28 9.39 3.10 64.94
C PRO A 28 8.24 2.96 63.94
N SER A 29 7.93 4.05 63.21
CA SER A 29 6.93 4.07 62.14
C SER A 29 7.31 3.19 60.95
N VAL A 30 8.58 3.19 60.54
CA VAL A 30 9.10 2.33 59.48
C VAL A 30 9.17 0.88 59.95
N LYS A 31 9.54 0.62 61.22
CA LYS A 31 9.54 -0.73 61.81
C LYS A 31 8.14 -1.36 61.77
N LYS A 32 7.09 -0.60 62.10
CA LYS A 32 5.69 -1.07 62.01
C LYS A 32 5.28 -1.39 60.56
N PHE A 33 5.69 -0.56 59.59
CA PHE A 33 5.43 -0.80 58.17
C PHE A 33 6.17 -2.04 57.65
N LEU A 34 7.45 -2.22 58.00
CA LEU A 34 8.22 -3.40 57.58
C LEU A 34 7.64 -4.70 58.15
N ARG A 35 7.19 -4.68 59.41
CA ARG A 35 6.50 -5.82 60.02
C ARG A 35 5.17 -6.12 59.34
N LYS A 36 4.37 -5.11 59.00
CA LYS A 36 3.05 -5.30 58.38
C LYS A 36 3.13 -5.73 56.91
N SER A 37 4.01 -5.11 56.14
CA SER A 37 4.08 -5.27 54.68
C SER A 37 5.04 -6.36 54.22
N PHE A 38 6.03 -6.71 55.04
CA PHE A 38 7.09 -7.65 54.68
C PHE A 38 7.39 -8.70 55.77
N LEU A 39 6.62 -8.72 56.88
CA LEU A 39 6.79 -9.66 58.01
C LEU A 39 8.22 -9.69 58.59
N LEU A 40 8.96 -8.57 58.48
CA LEU A 40 10.36 -8.48 58.90
C LEU A 40 10.48 -7.86 60.30
N GLU A 41 11.23 -8.49 61.21
CA GLU A 41 11.60 -7.91 62.50
C GLU A 41 12.94 -7.18 62.42
N CYS A 42 12.95 -5.89 62.78
CA CYS A 42 14.15 -5.05 62.72
C CYS A 42 14.65 -4.65 64.12
N THR A 43 15.97 -4.60 64.28
CA THR A 43 16.68 -4.08 65.45
C THR A 43 16.91 -2.56 65.33
N ALA A 44 17.28 -1.90 66.45
CA ALA A 44 17.54 -0.45 66.46
C ALA A 44 18.75 -0.03 65.60
N ASN A 45 19.60 -0.98 65.21
CA ASN A 45 20.79 -0.76 64.40
C ASN A 45 20.54 -0.96 62.89
N ASP A 46 19.35 -1.42 62.51
CA ASP A 46 19.03 -1.68 61.11
C ASP A 46 18.83 -0.38 60.32
N VAL A 47 19.26 -0.44 59.06
CA VAL A 47 19.19 0.68 58.12
C VAL A 47 18.42 0.29 56.87
N ILE A 48 17.74 1.27 56.29
CA ILE A 48 16.99 1.13 55.05
C ILE A 48 17.54 2.10 54.00
N CYS A 49 17.59 1.68 52.74
CA CYS A 49 18.02 2.54 51.64
C CYS A 49 16.93 3.54 51.21
N ASN A 50 17.33 4.65 50.59
CA ASN A 50 16.41 5.70 50.14
C ASN A 50 15.28 5.19 49.24
N LYS A 51 15.54 4.17 48.40
CA LYS A 51 14.52 3.59 47.52
C LYS A 51 13.31 3.05 48.30
N TYR A 52 13.55 2.29 49.38
CA TYR A 52 12.47 1.71 50.17
C TYR A 52 11.88 2.67 51.20
N ARG A 53 12.65 3.68 51.63
CA ARG A 53 12.10 4.81 52.39
C ARG A 53 11.11 5.62 51.55
N LEU A 54 11.42 5.92 50.31
CA LEU A 54 10.51 6.64 49.40
C LEU A 54 9.23 5.85 49.14
N LYS A 55 9.32 4.52 49.11
CA LYS A 55 8.14 3.65 49.03
C LYS A 55 7.25 3.79 50.27
N PHE A 56 7.84 3.75 51.48
CA PHE A 56 7.12 4.02 52.73
C PHE A 56 6.44 5.41 52.74
N CYS A 57 7.15 6.46 52.33
CA CYS A 57 6.59 7.82 52.31
C CYS A 57 5.44 7.99 51.30
N ARG A 58 5.42 7.22 50.20
CA ARG A 58 4.29 7.21 49.26
C ARG A 58 3.07 6.52 49.86
N ASP A 59 3.26 5.34 50.45
CA ASP A 59 2.18 4.57 51.08
C ASP A 59 1.57 5.32 52.28
N SER A 60 2.38 6.07 53.04
CA SER A 60 1.88 6.92 54.13
C SER A 60 1.10 8.14 53.63
N ASN A 61 1.52 8.77 52.53
CA ASN A 61 0.86 9.96 51.98
C ASN A 61 -0.46 9.63 51.26
N GLU A 62 -0.60 8.44 50.68
CA GLU A 62 -1.88 7.97 50.11
C GLU A 62 -2.92 7.74 51.21
N SER A 63 -2.50 7.27 52.39
CA SER A 63 -3.41 7.11 53.55
C SER A 63 -3.87 8.46 54.12
N SER A 64 -3.02 9.49 54.13
CA SER A 64 -3.37 10.84 54.61
C SER A 64 -4.28 11.63 53.66
N ARG A 65 -4.17 11.40 52.34
CA ARG A 65 -5.02 12.04 51.32
C ARG A 65 -6.46 11.48 51.30
N ALA A 66 -6.67 10.27 51.79
CA ALA A 66 -8.01 9.68 51.93
C ALA A 66 -8.81 10.26 53.12
N VAL A 67 -8.13 10.82 54.12
CA VAL A 67 -8.76 11.41 55.33
C VAL A 67 -9.17 12.87 55.09
N THR A 68 -8.37 13.65 54.36
CA THR A 68 -8.62 15.09 54.07
C THR A 68 -9.74 15.35 53.05
N ALA A 69 -10.18 14.33 52.30
CA ALA A 69 -11.33 14.44 51.39
C ALA A 69 -12.70 14.34 52.10
N LYS A 70 -12.74 13.96 53.39
CA LYS A 70 -13.97 13.85 54.18
C LYS A 70 -14.33 15.10 54.99
N GLU A 71 -13.45 16.10 55.09
CA GLU A 71 -13.65 17.28 55.96
C GLU A 71 -14.25 18.51 55.25
N LYS A 72 -14.54 18.46 53.95
CA LYS A 72 -15.05 19.63 53.18
C LYS A 72 -16.57 19.78 53.09
N ASN A 73 -17.36 18.95 53.78
CA ASN A 73 -18.82 18.91 53.60
C ASN A 73 -19.63 18.98 54.92
N ARG A 74 -19.24 19.82 55.89
CA ARG A 74 -20.07 20.11 57.06
C ARG A 74 -19.69 21.44 57.73
N LYS A 75 -20.41 22.51 57.41
CA LYS A 75 -20.63 23.68 58.28
C LYS A 75 -21.95 24.38 57.90
N THR A 76 -22.92 24.29 58.81
CA THR A 76 -24.06 25.16 59.15
C THR A 76 -24.85 24.34 60.19
N ASP A 77 -24.67 24.68 61.47
CA ASP A 77 -25.66 25.32 62.38
C ASP A 77 -26.83 24.37 62.71
N SER A 78 -27.39 24.24 63.91
CA SER A 78 -27.12 24.58 65.32
C SER A 78 -28.27 23.88 66.09
N ASP A 79 -28.01 23.48 67.34
CA ASP A 79 -28.91 23.02 68.42
C ASP A 79 -30.43 22.89 68.15
N ASP A 80 -30.96 21.66 68.29
CA ASP A 80 -32.04 21.35 69.25
C ASP A 80 -32.21 19.82 69.39
N GLU A 81 -32.36 19.36 70.63
CA GLU A 81 -32.56 17.95 70.98
C GLU A 81 -33.88 17.41 70.40
N PHE A 82 -33.76 16.48 69.46
CA PHE A 82 -34.84 15.55 69.13
C PHE A 82 -34.24 14.15 69.01
N GLU A 83 -34.55 13.27 69.96
CA GLU A 83 -34.25 11.83 69.84
C GLU A 83 -35.22 11.19 68.82
N PRO A 84 -34.74 10.73 67.65
CA PRO A 84 -35.54 9.90 66.76
C PRO A 84 -35.33 8.41 67.14
N PRO A 85 -36.32 7.54 66.90
CA PRO A 85 -36.24 6.15 67.30
C PRO A 85 -35.07 5.46 66.59
N GLN A 86 -34.32 4.64 67.33
CA GLN A 86 -33.21 3.86 66.78
C GLN A 86 -33.65 3.14 65.49
N PRO A 87 -32.99 3.38 64.34
CA PRO A 87 -33.24 2.57 63.17
C PRO A 87 -32.68 1.17 63.46
N LYS A 88 -33.59 0.19 63.55
CA LYS A 88 -33.25 -1.22 63.45
C LYS A 88 -32.30 -1.37 62.26
N GLN A 89 -31.06 -1.79 62.50
CA GLN A 89 -30.15 -2.21 61.44
C GLN A 89 -30.76 -3.43 60.74
N GLN A 90 -31.58 -3.19 59.72
CA GLN A 90 -31.90 -4.22 58.75
C GLN A 90 -30.60 -4.54 58.03
N LYS A 91 -29.99 -5.68 58.37
CA LYS A 91 -29.08 -6.36 57.44
C LYS A 91 -29.87 -6.53 56.15
N LEU A 92 -29.59 -5.70 55.14
CA LEU A 92 -30.08 -5.88 53.78
C LEU A 92 -29.55 -7.23 53.27
N SER A 93 -30.32 -8.29 53.51
CA SER A 93 -30.17 -9.55 52.82
C SER A 93 -30.42 -9.25 51.34
N SER A 94 -29.46 -9.55 50.47
CA SER A 94 -29.69 -9.46 49.02
C SER A 94 -30.94 -10.27 48.67
N PRO A 95 -31.92 -9.70 47.94
CA PRO A 95 -33.14 -10.40 47.61
C PRO A 95 -32.82 -11.70 46.85
N PRO A 96 -33.66 -12.75 46.99
CA PRO A 96 -33.40 -14.05 46.36
C PRO A 96 -33.26 -13.95 44.83
N SER A 97 -33.92 -12.97 44.21
CA SER A 97 -33.76 -12.59 42.81
C SER A 97 -33.88 -11.07 42.64
N VAL A 98 -33.23 -10.55 41.60
CA VAL A 98 -33.29 -9.15 41.16
C VAL A 98 -33.96 -9.13 39.79
N SER A 99 -34.94 -8.25 39.60
CA SER A 99 -35.54 -8.02 38.28
C SER A 99 -34.63 -7.10 37.46
N LEU A 100 -34.27 -7.53 36.25
CA LEU A 100 -33.53 -6.76 35.26
C LEU A 100 -34.37 -6.60 33.99
N SER A 101 -34.35 -5.41 33.39
CA SER A 101 -35.02 -5.12 32.11
C SER A 101 -34.25 -5.71 30.91
N ILE A 102 -33.92 -6.99 30.98
CA ILE A 102 -33.26 -7.76 29.92
C ILE A 102 -34.21 -8.89 29.52
N LYS A 103 -34.51 -8.99 28.23
CA LYS A 103 -35.40 -10.01 27.68
C LYS A 103 -34.79 -11.40 27.89
N SER A 104 -35.62 -12.39 28.23
CA SER A 104 -35.13 -13.78 28.42
C SER A 104 -35.97 -14.83 27.71
N THR A 105 -35.32 -15.94 27.35
CA THR A 105 -35.97 -17.12 26.78
C THR A 105 -36.55 -18.04 27.86
N VAL A 106 -37.44 -18.95 27.45
CA VAL A 106 -37.96 -20.00 28.36
C VAL A 106 -36.87 -21.02 28.63
N LYS A 107 -36.68 -21.39 29.90
CA LYS A 107 -35.85 -22.52 30.26
C LYS A 107 -36.58 -23.82 29.91
N SER A 108 -36.14 -24.50 28.87
CA SER A 108 -36.72 -25.76 28.42
C SER A 108 -35.64 -26.86 28.32
N HIS A 109 -35.98 -28.03 28.86
CA HIS A 109 -35.19 -29.25 28.77
C HIS A 109 -35.74 -30.25 27.73
N GLY A 110 -37.03 -30.17 27.40
CA GLY A 110 -37.71 -31.10 26.47
C GLY A 110 -37.99 -30.53 25.07
N TYR A 111 -37.85 -29.22 24.90
CA TYR A 111 -38.14 -28.52 23.64
C TYR A 111 -37.00 -27.56 23.28
N CYS A 112 -36.73 -27.41 21.98
CA CYS A 112 -35.80 -26.41 21.47
C CYS A 112 -36.33 -24.99 21.74
N ILE A 113 -35.50 -24.10 22.32
CA ILE A 113 -35.90 -22.71 22.62
C ILE A 113 -36.15 -21.83 21.38
N ILE A 114 -35.75 -22.31 20.20
CA ILE A 114 -35.83 -21.58 18.92
C ILE A 114 -37.08 -22.05 18.15
N CYS A 115 -37.06 -23.27 17.60
CA CYS A 115 -38.18 -23.80 16.83
C CYS A 115 -39.31 -24.47 17.64
N ARG A 116 -39.24 -24.53 18.99
CA ARG A 116 -40.20 -25.18 19.89
C ARG A 116 -40.52 -26.67 19.60
N LYS A 117 -39.78 -27.31 18.70
CA LYS A 117 -39.97 -28.73 18.40
C LYS A 117 -39.40 -29.60 19.53
N PRO A 118 -40.12 -30.63 19.99
CA PRO A 118 -39.54 -31.70 20.79
C PRO A 118 -38.60 -32.48 19.87
N GLY A 119 -37.33 -32.61 20.25
CA GLY A 119 -36.31 -33.22 19.41
C GLY A 119 -35.76 -34.51 20.03
N PRO A 120 -35.46 -35.56 19.25
CA PRO A 120 -34.86 -36.79 19.79
C PRO A 120 -33.41 -36.60 20.26
N LYS A 121 -32.73 -35.50 19.85
CA LYS A 121 -31.36 -35.13 20.26
C LYS A 121 -31.21 -33.61 20.40
N LEU A 122 -31.78 -33.05 21.46
CA LEU A 122 -31.56 -31.66 21.84
C LEU A 122 -30.17 -31.49 22.47
N ILE A 123 -29.48 -30.41 22.13
CA ILE A 123 -28.15 -30.08 22.69
C ILE A 123 -28.24 -28.89 23.64
N VAL A 124 -27.48 -28.94 24.73
CA VAL A 124 -27.38 -27.83 25.70
C VAL A 124 -26.64 -26.68 25.04
N ILE A 125 -27.22 -25.48 25.08
CA ILE A 125 -26.58 -24.29 24.55
C ILE A 125 -25.39 -23.91 25.44
N SER A 126 -24.20 -23.86 24.83
CA SER A 126 -22.96 -23.62 25.56
C SER A 126 -22.96 -22.24 26.24
N PRO A 127 -22.23 -22.07 27.35
CA PRO A 127 -22.11 -20.76 28.00
C PRO A 127 -21.58 -19.65 27.08
N ASP A 128 -20.70 -19.97 26.13
CA ASP A 128 -20.14 -19.00 25.19
C ASP A 128 -21.19 -18.49 24.21
N ILE A 129 -22.01 -19.38 23.65
CA ILE A 129 -23.14 -18.99 22.78
C ILE A 129 -24.13 -18.13 23.56
N ARG A 130 -24.50 -18.52 24.79
CA ARG A 130 -25.42 -17.75 25.63
C ARG A 130 -24.88 -16.34 25.94
N THR A 131 -23.58 -16.24 26.18
CA THR A 131 -22.92 -14.94 26.44
C THR A 131 -22.84 -14.08 25.17
N LYS A 132 -22.60 -14.69 24.01
CA LYS A 132 -22.56 -13.99 22.71
C LYS A 132 -23.94 -13.41 22.34
N VAL A 133 -25.02 -14.18 22.53
CA VAL A 133 -26.40 -13.69 22.34
C VAL A 133 -26.73 -12.55 23.32
N LEU A 134 -26.28 -12.64 24.57
CA LEU A 134 -26.45 -11.55 25.53
C LEU A 134 -25.74 -10.27 25.07
N ILE A 135 -24.48 -10.36 24.62
CA ILE A 135 -23.68 -9.21 24.20
C ILE A 135 -24.24 -8.57 22.92
N ASN A 136 -24.58 -9.38 21.92
CA ASN A 136 -24.93 -8.88 20.59
C ASN A 136 -26.41 -8.53 20.45
N ASN A 137 -27.30 -9.20 21.19
CA ASN A 137 -28.75 -9.11 20.99
C ASN A 137 -29.51 -8.69 22.24
N ASN A 138 -28.83 -8.50 23.38
CA ASN A 138 -29.42 -8.15 24.66
C ASN A 138 -30.53 -9.14 25.11
N VAL A 139 -30.33 -10.44 24.81
CA VAL A 139 -31.24 -11.52 25.20
C VAL A 139 -30.52 -12.50 26.11
N LEU A 140 -31.13 -12.80 27.25
CA LEU A 140 -30.63 -13.78 28.21
C LEU A 140 -31.18 -15.17 27.92
N ILE A 141 -30.27 -16.12 27.70
CA ILE A 141 -30.61 -17.55 27.62
C ILE A 141 -30.28 -18.22 28.96
N PRO A 142 -31.27 -18.78 29.70
CA PRO A 142 -31.03 -19.45 30.96
C PRO A 142 -30.08 -20.65 30.84
N ALA A 143 -29.35 -20.95 31.92
CA ALA A 143 -28.48 -22.12 31.96
C ALA A 143 -29.27 -23.43 31.83
N GLY A 144 -28.74 -24.36 31.02
CA GLY A 144 -29.39 -25.63 30.73
C GLY A 144 -30.51 -25.55 29.68
N SER A 145 -30.64 -24.42 28.97
CA SER A 145 -31.53 -24.31 27.80
C SER A 145 -31.00 -25.14 26.64
N HIS A 146 -31.91 -25.74 25.86
CA HIS A 146 -31.54 -26.60 24.75
C HIS A 146 -32.00 -26.05 23.39
N CYS A 147 -31.25 -26.36 22.33
CA CYS A 147 -31.67 -26.13 20.94
C CYS A 147 -31.47 -27.38 20.07
N CYS A 148 -32.09 -27.39 18.88
CA CYS A 148 -31.81 -28.40 17.86
C CYS A 148 -30.39 -28.17 17.28
N PRO A 149 -29.63 -29.24 16.96
CA PRO A 149 -28.30 -29.13 16.35
C PRO A 149 -28.28 -28.31 15.06
N SER A 150 -29.37 -28.33 14.28
CA SER A 150 -29.52 -27.55 13.04
C SER A 150 -29.46 -26.03 13.23
N HIS A 151 -29.62 -25.53 14.46
CA HIS A 151 -29.52 -24.10 14.75
C HIS A 151 -28.10 -23.64 15.08
N ILE A 152 -27.14 -24.58 15.22
CA ILE A 152 -25.74 -24.26 15.48
C ILE A 152 -24.93 -24.50 14.20
N THR A 153 -24.26 -23.46 13.72
CA THR A 153 -23.32 -23.48 12.60
C THR A 153 -22.00 -22.88 13.08
N GLU A 154 -20.88 -23.60 12.90
CA GLU A 154 -19.53 -23.16 13.33
C GLU A 154 -19.47 -22.72 14.82
N ASP A 155 -20.05 -23.52 15.73
CA ASP A 155 -20.13 -23.24 17.17
C ASP A 155 -20.85 -21.93 17.56
N CYS A 156 -21.65 -21.36 16.66
CA CYS A 156 -22.51 -20.20 16.89
C CYS A 156 -23.96 -20.48 16.48
N LEU A 157 -24.93 -19.77 17.07
CA LEU A 157 -26.29 -19.76 16.52
C LEU A 157 -26.28 -18.98 15.20
N SER A 158 -26.95 -19.48 14.15
CA SER A 158 -27.11 -18.73 12.90
C SER A 158 -27.95 -17.46 13.14
N ASP A 159 -27.74 -16.41 12.34
CA ASP A 159 -28.46 -15.13 12.52
C ASP A 159 -29.99 -15.33 12.42
N GLU A 160 -30.46 -16.17 11.50
CA GLU A 160 -31.86 -16.60 11.38
C GLU A 160 -32.37 -17.31 12.66
N SER A 161 -31.50 -18.10 13.31
CA SER A 161 -31.82 -18.79 14.56
C SER A 161 -31.86 -17.83 15.75
N ILE A 162 -31.12 -16.72 15.69
CA ILE A 162 -31.11 -15.68 16.73
C ILE A 162 -32.35 -14.77 16.59
N GLU A 163 -32.73 -14.39 15.38
CA GLU A 163 -33.93 -13.59 15.11
C GLU A 163 -35.22 -14.33 15.47
N SER A 164 -35.22 -15.66 15.30
CA SER A 164 -36.36 -16.52 15.68
C SER A 164 -36.42 -16.86 17.17
N ILE A 165 -35.51 -16.33 18.00
CA ILE A 165 -35.57 -16.50 19.47
C ILE A 165 -36.79 -15.75 20.00
N GLN A 166 -37.79 -16.52 20.46
CA GLN A 166 -38.95 -15.95 21.12
C GLN A 166 -38.64 -15.60 22.58
N THR A 167 -38.67 -14.31 22.88
CA THR A 167 -38.53 -13.79 24.24
C THR A 167 -39.91 -13.72 24.89
N MET A 168 -40.08 -14.33 26.06
CA MET A 168 -41.40 -14.42 26.72
C MET A 168 -41.56 -13.43 27.88
N HIS A 169 -40.45 -12.91 28.39
CA HIS A 169 -40.47 -11.95 29.49
C HIS A 169 -39.67 -10.70 29.10
N GLU A 170 -40.29 -9.52 29.25
CA GLU A 170 -39.61 -8.22 29.09
C GLU A 170 -38.61 -7.95 30.23
N GLN A 171 -38.79 -8.63 31.36
CA GLN A 171 -37.91 -8.59 32.52
C GLN A 171 -37.42 -9.98 32.89
N SER A 172 -36.15 -10.10 33.27
CA SER A 172 -35.54 -11.35 33.74
C SER A 172 -35.24 -11.27 35.23
N TYR A 173 -35.54 -12.35 35.95
CA TYR A 173 -35.30 -12.45 37.39
C TYR A 173 -34.03 -13.27 37.63
N LEU A 174 -32.95 -12.60 38.05
CA LEU A 174 -31.65 -13.23 38.24
C LEU A 174 -31.26 -13.28 39.71
N ASN A 175 -30.78 -14.44 40.15
CA ASN A 175 -30.21 -14.59 41.48
C ASN A 175 -28.75 -14.09 41.52
N ARG A 176 -28.22 -13.93 42.73
CA ARG A 176 -26.85 -13.48 42.97
C ARG A 176 -25.80 -14.30 42.21
N SER A 177 -25.94 -15.63 42.15
CA SER A 177 -24.98 -16.50 41.47
C SER A 177 -24.97 -16.30 39.95
N THR A 178 -26.13 -16.14 39.33
CA THR A 178 -26.25 -15.91 37.88
C THR A 178 -25.69 -14.55 37.48
N ILE A 179 -25.97 -13.51 38.29
CA ILE A 179 -25.39 -12.18 38.06
C ILE A 179 -23.86 -12.23 38.17
N LEU A 180 -23.32 -12.93 39.18
CA LEU A 180 -21.87 -13.06 39.35
C LEU A 180 -21.22 -13.84 38.19
N ASP A 181 -21.85 -14.91 37.69
CA ASP A 181 -21.36 -15.67 36.53
C ASP A 181 -21.33 -14.78 35.27
N ILE A 182 -22.41 -14.03 35.00
CA ILE A 182 -22.48 -13.09 33.86
C ILE A 182 -21.37 -12.04 33.98
N VAL A 183 -21.25 -11.37 35.13
CA VAL A 183 -20.22 -10.32 35.33
C VAL A 183 -18.81 -10.90 35.22
N THR A 184 -18.58 -12.10 35.73
CA THR A 184 -17.26 -12.77 35.64
C THR A 184 -16.93 -13.10 34.19
N ARG A 185 -17.87 -13.65 33.43
CA ARG A 185 -17.70 -13.95 32.00
C ARG A 185 -17.51 -12.70 31.15
N LEU A 186 -18.30 -11.65 31.38
CA LEU A 186 -18.12 -10.37 30.71
C LEU A 186 -16.74 -9.78 31.01
N ARG A 187 -16.30 -9.83 32.29
CA ARG A 187 -14.96 -9.39 32.68
C ARG A 187 -13.87 -10.22 31.97
N GLU A 188 -14.02 -11.54 31.89
CA GLU A 188 -13.07 -12.41 31.18
C GLU A 188 -13.01 -12.10 29.67
N ILE A 189 -14.15 -11.83 29.04
CA ILE A 189 -14.23 -11.39 27.64
C ILE A 189 -13.52 -10.05 27.47
N CYS A 190 -13.82 -9.05 28.31
CA CYS A 190 -13.16 -7.74 28.26
C CYS A 190 -11.65 -7.85 28.48
N ILE A 191 -11.20 -8.71 29.41
CA ILE A 191 -9.76 -8.95 29.63
C ILE A 191 -9.12 -9.62 28.40
N ARG A 192 -9.80 -10.57 27.76
CA ARG A 192 -9.32 -11.21 26.52
C ARG A 192 -9.26 -10.22 25.36
N GLN A 193 -10.31 -9.45 25.12
CA GLN A 193 -10.36 -8.42 24.07
C GLN A 193 -9.35 -7.29 24.29
N ASN A 194 -9.07 -6.90 25.54
CA ASN A 194 -8.03 -5.91 25.81
C ASN A 194 -6.60 -6.44 25.52
N LYS A 195 -6.43 -7.77 25.41
CA LYS A 195 -5.15 -8.39 25.05
C LYS A 195 -4.94 -8.50 23.54
N VAL A 196 -6.01 -8.61 22.74
CA VAL A 196 -5.91 -8.81 21.29
C VAL A 196 -6.74 -7.74 20.57
N ARG A 197 -6.08 -6.90 19.78
CA ARG A 197 -6.72 -5.81 19.02
C ARG A 197 -7.02 -6.21 17.58
N LEU A 198 -6.00 -6.71 16.87
CA LEU A 198 -6.15 -7.36 15.57
C LEU A 198 -5.91 -8.85 15.74
N ASP A 199 -6.93 -9.65 15.47
CA ASP A 199 -6.91 -11.10 15.62
C ASP A 199 -6.93 -11.79 14.25
N PHE A 200 -5.84 -12.51 13.94
CA PHE A 200 -5.70 -13.34 12.75
C PHE A 200 -5.75 -14.84 13.07
N ASP A 201 -5.91 -15.19 14.36
CA ASP A 201 -5.94 -16.56 14.85
C ASP A 201 -7.37 -17.12 14.86
N SER A 202 -8.38 -16.29 15.15
CA SER A 202 -9.78 -16.71 15.22
C SER A 202 -10.49 -16.62 13.85
N PRO A 203 -11.05 -17.74 13.34
CA PRO A 203 -11.90 -17.70 12.16
C PRO A 203 -13.15 -16.82 12.41
N GLY A 204 -13.39 -15.83 11.54
CA GLY A 204 -14.59 -14.99 11.58
C GLY A 204 -14.43 -13.61 12.23
N THR A 205 -13.28 -13.29 12.84
CA THR A 205 -13.03 -11.93 13.38
C THR A 205 -12.82 -10.89 12.29
N LEU A 206 -12.21 -11.29 11.17
CA LEU A 206 -11.89 -10.44 10.03
C LEU A 206 -12.56 -10.98 8.77
N GLN A 207 -13.16 -10.07 7.98
CA GLN A 207 -13.74 -10.35 6.68
C GLN A 207 -12.64 -10.41 5.59
N ASP A 208 -12.97 -10.96 4.43
CA ASP A 208 -11.99 -11.09 3.33
C ASP A 208 -11.40 -9.73 2.88
N ASP A 209 -12.22 -8.67 2.90
CA ASP A 209 -11.76 -7.33 2.57
C ASP A 209 -10.79 -6.75 3.62
N ASP A 210 -10.98 -7.09 4.91
CA ASP A 210 -10.00 -6.73 5.95
C ASP A 210 -8.64 -7.38 5.65
N TYR A 211 -8.62 -8.64 5.21
CA TYR A 211 -7.38 -9.30 4.80
C TYR A 211 -6.73 -8.57 3.62
N LYS A 212 -7.50 -8.19 2.60
CA LYS A 212 -6.97 -7.47 1.42
C LYS A 212 -6.40 -6.11 1.78
N GLU A 213 -7.08 -5.35 2.63
CA GLU A 213 -6.64 -4.01 3.04
C GLU A 213 -5.41 -4.07 3.96
N LEU A 214 -5.45 -4.95 4.97
CA LEU A 214 -4.40 -5.07 5.96
C LEU A 214 -3.16 -5.74 5.37
N THR A 215 -3.32 -6.86 4.68
CA THR A 215 -2.20 -7.74 4.27
C THR A 215 -1.87 -7.68 2.79
N GLY A 216 -2.81 -7.22 1.95
CA GLY A 216 -2.69 -7.23 0.50
C GLY A 216 -3.14 -8.54 -0.17
N LEU A 217 -3.61 -9.52 0.60
CA LEU A 217 -4.05 -10.84 0.12
C LEU A 217 -5.49 -11.10 0.55
N SER A 218 -6.22 -11.94 -0.19
CA SER A 218 -7.48 -12.51 0.31
C SER A 218 -7.20 -13.44 1.50
N LYS A 219 -8.23 -13.75 2.29
CA LYS A 219 -8.17 -14.69 3.40
C LYS A 219 -7.66 -16.06 2.94
N HIS A 220 -8.19 -16.57 1.83
CA HIS A 220 -7.74 -17.83 1.23
C HIS A 220 -6.24 -17.79 0.84
N ALA A 221 -5.79 -16.72 0.16
CA ALA A 221 -4.39 -16.58 -0.23
C ALA A 221 -3.46 -16.44 0.99
N PHE A 222 -3.93 -15.79 2.06
CA PHE A 222 -3.20 -15.73 3.33
C PHE A 222 -3.04 -17.11 3.96
N ASP A 223 -4.08 -17.93 3.97
CA ASP A 223 -4.07 -19.28 4.54
C ASP A 223 -3.21 -20.25 3.74
N ASP A 224 -3.28 -20.21 2.41
CA ASP A 224 -2.38 -20.94 1.51
C ASP A 224 -0.92 -20.54 1.75
N LEU A 225 -0.64 -19.24 1.81
CA LEU A 225 0.69 -18.73 2.10
C LEU A 225 1.20 -19.20 3.46
N PHE A 226 0.36 -19.15 4.49
CA PHE A 226 0.69 -19.59 5.83
C PHE A 226 1.11 -21.07 5.83
N SER A 227 0.33 -21.92 5.16
CA SER A 227 0.60 -23.35 4.99
C SER A 227 1.95 -23.61 4.28
N CYS A 228 2.34 -22.76 3.33
CA CYS A 228 3.64 -22.86 2.66
C CYS A 228 4.85 -22.60 3.59
N ILE A 229 4.66 -21.84 4.68
CA ILE A 229 5.78 -21.35 5.49
C ILE A 229 5.77 -21.78 6.96
N GLU A 230 4.68 -22.34 7.46
CA GLU A 230 4.49 -22.63 8.89
C GLU A 230 5.58 -23.56 9.46
N ALA A 231 6.12 -24.49 8.66
CA ALA A 231 7.18 -25.39 9.08
C ALA A 231 8.52 -24.69 9.39
N TYR A 232 8.73 -23.45 8.94
CA TYR A 232 10.03 -22.75 9.01
C TYR A 232 10.17 -21.78 10.18
N PHE A 233 9.14 -21.64 11.03
CA PHE A 233 9.19 -20.84 12.24
C PHE A 233 8.21 -21.37 13.28
N ARG A 234 8.18 -20.77 14.48
CA ARG A 234 7.38 -21.29 15.60
C ARG A 234 6.63 -20.18 16.32
N ASN A 235 5.56 -20.57 17.00
CA ASN A 235 4.85 -19.72 17.95
C ASN A 235 5.81 -19.19 19.03
N THR A 236 5.47 -18.04 19.59
CA THR A 236 6.16 -17.50 20.77
C THR A 236 5.14 -17.19 21.86
N PRO A 237 5.54 -17.02 23.13
CA PRO A 237 4.59 -16.74 24.21
C PRO A 237 3.72 -15.49 24.00
N THR A 238 4.14 -14.57 23.13
CA THR A 238 3.45 -13.29 22.89
C THR A 238 2.74 -13.19 21.54
N ARG A 239 2.89 -14.17 20.65
CA ARG A 239 2.28 -14.14 19.31
C ARG A 239 2.33 -15.52 18.67
N SER A 240 1.28 -15.84 17.93
CA SER A 240 1.23 -17.00 17.04
C SER A 240 2.05 -16.79 15.77
N GLN A 241 2.17 -17.85 14.98
CA GLN A 241 2.76 -17.82 13.65
C GLN A 241 1.89 -17.02 12.67
N ARG A 242 0.56 -17.21 12.70
CA ARG A 242 -0.39 -16.45 11.87
C ARG A 242 -0.33 -14.96 12.16
N CYS A 243 -0.32 -14.58 13.44
CA CYS A 243 -0.13 -13.19 13.87
C CYS A 243 1.23 -12.64 13.37
N SER A 244 2.30 -13.43 13.43
CA SER A 244 3.62 -13.01 12.93
C SER A 244 3.61 -12.75 11.42
N LEU A 245 2.94 -13.61 10.63
CA LEU A 245 2.76 -13.42 9.19
C LEU A 245 1.94 -12.17 8.90
N ALA A 246 0.83 -11.98 9.61
CA ALA A 246 -0.01 -10.79 9.49
C ALA A 246 0.79 -9.51 9.77
N ILE A 247 1.59 -9.46 10.84
CA ILE A 247 2.46 -8.32 11.16
C ILE A 247 3.41 -8.00 9.99
N PHE A 248 4.03 -9.02 9.39
CA PHE A 248 4.93 -8.85 8.26
C PHE A 248 4.19 -8.29 7.03
N LEU A 249 3.08 -8.91 6.63
CA LEU A 249 2.30 -8.47 5.47
C LEU A 249 1.70 -7.08 5.68
N CYS A 250 1.15 -6.78 6.87
CA CYS A 250 0.69 -5.44 7.22
C CYS A 250 1.79 -4.39 7.09
N LYS A 251 3.02 -4.74 7.50
CA LYS A 251 4.16 -3.85 7.31
C LYS A 251 4.44 -3.63 5.83
N MET A 252 4.52 -4.69 5.04
CA MET A 252 4.86 -4.62 3.62
C MET A 252 3.79 -3.86 2.81
N ARG A 253 2.52 -4.20 3.03
CA ARG A 253 1.36 -3.63 2.33
C ARG A 253 1.17 -2.16 2.66
N ASN A 254 1.19 -1.80 3.95
CA ASN A 254 0.81 -0.46 4.40
C ASN A 254 2.00 0.45 4.75
N GLY A 255 3.22 -0.10 4.82
CA GLY A 255 4.42 0.67 5.15
C GLY A 255 4.41 1.25 6.57
N LEU A 256 3.74 0.58 7.51
CA LEU A 256 3.53 1.08 8.86
C LEU A 256 4.83 1.01 9.71
N SER A 257 4.95 1.95 10.64
CA SER A 257 6.07 1.96 11.59
C SER A 257 5.94 0.80 12.58
N ASN A 258 7.07 0.30 13.10
CA ASN A 258 7.01 -0.79 14.08
C ASN A 258 6.32 -0.38 15.39
N LYS A 259 6.27 0.93 15.71
CA LYS A 259 5.54 1.45 16.89
C LYS A 259 4.03 1.39 16.64
N PHE A 260 3.59 1.74 15.43
CA PHE A 260 2.18 1.66 15.07
C PHE A 260 1.69 0.21 15.01
N LEU A 261 2.46 -0.69 14.38
CA LEU A 261 2.17 -2.14 14.39
C LEU A 261 2.14 -2.71 15.82
N ALA A 262 3.04 -2.27 16.70
CA ALA A 262 3.04 -2.67 18.11
C ALA A 262 1.72 -2.27 18.81
N THR A 263 1.20 -1.07 18.52
CA THR A 263 -0.10 -0.60 19.01
C THR A 263 -1.26 -1.40 18.42
N LEU A 264 -1.23 -1.69 17.11
CA LEU A 264 -2.31 -2.42 16.44
C LEU A 264 -2.42 -3.88 16.88
N PHE A 265 -1.30 -4.55 17.10
CA PHE A 265 -1.26 -5.95 17.52
C PHE A 265 -1.12 -6.12 19.04
N ASN A 266 -1.12 -5.01 19.80
CA ASN A 266 -0.95 -4.99 21.26
C ASN A 266 0.27 -5.78 21.77
N ILE A 267 1.40 -5.65 21.08
CA ILE A 267 2.67 -6.31 21.41
C ILE A 267 3.81 -5.29 21.44
N SER A 268 4.95 -5.66 22.00
CA SER A 268 6.10 -4.75 22.02
C SER A 268 6.71 -4.52 20.63
N LYS A 269 7.27 -3.32 20.39
CA LYS A 269 8.04 -2.97 19.17
C LYS A 269 9.15 -3.99 18.86
N SER A 270 9.79 -4.54 19.90
CA SER A 270 10.82 -5.57 19.75
C SER A 270 10.23 -6.91 19.29
N SER A 271 9.03 -7.27 19.74
CA SER A 271 8.27 -8.43 19.25
C SER A 271 7.93 -8.28 17.77
N VAL A 272 7.42 -7.12 17.34
CA VAL A 272 7.15 -6.80 15.93
C VAL A 272 8.41 -6.96 15.07
N ARG A 273 9.54 -6.37 15.49
CA ARG A 273 10.81 -6.50 14.77
C ARG A 273 11.24 -7.96 14.61
N ARG A 274 11.08 -8.77 15.65
CA ARG A 274 11.39 -10.21 15.58
C ARG A 274 10.43 -10.95 14.65
N ALA A 275 9.13 -10.66 14.70
CA ALA A 275 8.14 -11.23 13.78
C ALA A 275 8.53 -10.99 12.33
N ILE A 276 8.80 -9.73 11.95
CA ILE A 276 9.21 -9.35 10.59
C ILE A 276 10.47 -10.11 10.17
N SER A 277 11.47 -10.18 11.04
CA SER A 277 12.73 -10.88 10.72
C SER A 277 12.56 -12.38 10.56
N THR A 278 11.74 -13.01 11.40
CA THR A 278 11.49 -14.46 11.36
C THR A 278 10.69 -14.84 10.13
N VAL A 279 9.60 -14.10 9.84
CA VAL A 279 8.76 -14.35 8.66
C VAL A 279 9.53 -14.09 7.38
N ARG A 280 10.33 -13.02 7.28
CA ARG A 280 11.20 -12.79 6.11
C ARG A 280 12.07 -14.00 5.81
N LYS A 281 12.74 -14.55 6.82
CA LYS A 281 13.60 -15.74 6.66
C LYS A 281 12.79 -16.99 6.27
N ALA A 282 11.62 -17.18 6.86
CA ALA A 282 10.72 -18.28 6.52
C ALA A 282 10.24 -18.18 5.05
N MET A 283 9.82 -16.99 4.61
CA MET A 283 9.41 -16.72 3.23
C MET A 283 10.54 -17.00 2.23
N MET A 284 11.75 -16.51 2.51
CA MET A 284 12.92 -16.74 1.65
C MET A 284 13.33 -18.21 1.55
N ARG A 285 12.99 -19.04 2.56
CA ARG A 285 13.32 -20.47 2.57
C ARG A 285 12.22 -21.33 1.97
N GLY A 286 10.96 -21.08 2.35
CA GLY A 286 9.83 -21.95 2.02
C GLY A 286 9.01 -21.51 0.82
N PHE A 287 8.91 -20.20 0.55
CA PHE A 287 7.95 -19.67 -0.42
C PHE A 287 8.62 -19.10 -1.68
N VAL A 288 9.65 -18.26 -1.52
CA VAL A 288 10.30 -17.57 -2.65
C VAL A 288 10.90 -18.55 -3.67
N PRO A 289 11.66 -19.60 -3.28
CA PRO A 289 12.25 -20.53 -4.25
C PRO A 289 11.22 -21.32 -5.08
N GLN A 290 9.98 -21.43 -4.60
CA GLN A 290 8.90 -22.12 -5.32
C GLN A 290 8.15 -21.20 -6.31
N ASN A 291 8.37 -19.88 -6.23
CA ASN A 291 7.56 -18.88 -6.95
C ASN A 291 8.39 -17.78 -7.64
N LEU A 292 9.73 -17.81 -7.52
CA LEU A 292 10.65 -16.84 -8.09
C LEU A 292 12.07 -17.40 -8.23
N GLY A 293 12.80 -16.98 -9.26
CA GLY A 293 14.18 -17.37 -9.57
C GLY A 293 14.21 -18.36 -10.74
N PHE A 294 15.25 -18.37 -11.56
CA PHE A 294 15.25 -19.15 -12.82
C PHE A 294 14.90 -20.64 -12.67
N ASN A 295 15.18 -21.24 -11.52
CA ASN A 295 14.94 -22.66 -11.26
C ASN A 295 13.50 -23.02 -10.85
N HIS A 296 12.64 -22.04 -10.53
CA HIS A 296 11.28 -22.34 -10.04
C HIS A 296 10.29 -22.69 -11.15
N ILE A 297 10.59 -22.30 -12.40
CA ILE A 297 9.73 -22.46 -13.56
C ILE A 297 10.57 -22.91 -14.76
N SER A 298 10.07 -23.88 -15.52
CA SER A 298 10.77 -24.35 -16.71
C SER A 298 10.73 -23.29 -17.81
N ARG A 299 11.73 -23.32 -18.70
CA ARG A 299 11.81 -22.40 -19.83
C ARG A 299 10.63 -22.57 -20.78
N GLU A 300 10.23 -23.81 -21.06
CA GLU A 300 9.10 -24.15 -21.94
C GLU A 300 7.79 -23.58 -21.38
N LYS A 301 7.62 -23.62 -20.06
CA LYS A 301 6.46 -23.04 -19.38
C LYS A 301 6.46 -21.51 -19.47
N VAL A 302 7.63 -20.87 -19.37
CA VAL A 302 7.74 -19.41 -19.58
C VAL A 302 7.40 -19.02 -21.02
N ILE A 303 7.82 -19.80 -22.00
CA ILE A 303 7.54 -19.55 -23.41
C ILE A 303 6.04 -19.72 -23.70
N SER A 304 5.44 -20.82 -23.25
CA SER A 304 4.03 -21.14 -23.49
C SER A 304 3.06 -20.25 -22.71
N ASP A 305 3.24 -20.12 -21.40
CA ASP A 305 2.23 -19.48 -20.52
C ASP A 305 2.49 -17.99 -20.31
N HIS A 306 3.73 -17.53 -20.50
CA HIS A 306 4.17 -16.21 -20.07
C HIS A 306 4.85 -15.37 -21.15
N THR A 307 4.95 -15.87 -22.38
CA THR A 307 5.41 -15.09 -23.52
C THR A 307 4.25 -14.88 -24.49
N ARG A 308 3.73 -13.66 -24.52
CA ARG A 308 2.60 -13.27 -25.37
C ARG A 308 2.94 -13.38 -26.85
N GLN A 309 1.95 -13.78 -27.65
CA GLN A 309 2.10 -13.95 -29.08
C GLN A 309 2.47 -12.65 -29.78
N ILE A 310 1.90 -11.51 -29.36
CA ILE A 310 2.27 -10.20 -29.93
C ILE A 310 3.77 -9.91 -29.78
N ALA A 311 4.42 -10.39 -28.72
CA ALA A 311 5.86 -10.20 -28.55
C ALA A 311 6.66 -11.14 -29.46
N GLN A 312 6.21 -12.40 -29.62
CA GLN A 312 6.81 -13.35 -30.57
C GLN A 312 6.73 -12.80 -32.00
N SER A 313 5.56 -12.29 -32.42
CA SER A 313 5.37 -11.76 -33.76
C SER A 313 6.17 -10.47 -34.01
N LEU A 314 6.30 -9.60 -33.01
CA LEU A 314 6.99 -8.31 -33.16
C LEU A 314 8.52 -8.40 -33.04
N LEU A 315 9.02 -9.26 -32.15
CA LEU A 315 10.44 -9.29 -31.75
C LEU A 315 11.09 -10.69 -31.81
N GLY A 316 10.29 -11.74 -32.00
CA GLY A 316 10.76 -13.12 -32.11
C GLY A 316 11.05 -13.53 -33.56
N ASP A 317 11.49 -14.78 -33.73
CA ASP A 317 11.68 -15.39 -35.05
C ASP A 317 10.41 -16.12 -35.50
N VAL A 318 10.10 -16.01 -36.80
CA VAL A 318 8.90 -16.62 -37.37
C VAL A 318 8.92 -18.14 -37.17
N GLY A 319 7.88 -18.67 -36.52
CA GLY A 319 7.66 -20.12 -36.38
C GLY A 319 8.51 -20.81 -35.29
N ILE A 320 9.34 -20.08 -34.54
CA ILE A 320 10.16 -20.65 -33.46
C ILE A 320 9.90 -19.87 -32.17
N PRO A 321 9.03 -20.37 -31.26
CA PRO A 321 8.79 -19.75 -29.98
C PRO A 321 10.07 -19.67 -29.14
N LYS A 322 10.45 -18.46 -28.74
CA LYS A 322 11.65 -18.20 -27.91
C LYS A 322 11.30 -17.48 -26.62
N ALA A 323 12.21 -17.49 -25.66
CA ALA A 323 12.01 -16.72 -24.43
C ALA A 323 12.23 -15.23 -24.74
N ILE A 324 11.25 -14.40 -24.39
CA ILE A 324 11.36 -12.95 -24.46
C ILE A 324 11.27 -12.38 -23.06
N LEU A 325 12.41 -11.92 -22.54
CA LEU A 325 12.54 -11.33 -21.21
C LEU A 325 12.60 -9.81 -21.31
N VAL A 326 11.86 -9.13 -20.45
CA VAL A 326 11.89 -7.67 -20.30
C VAL A 326 12.61 -7.32 -19.01
N LEU A 327 13.71 -6.58 -19.13
CA LEU A 327 14.58 -6.22 -18.00
C LEU A 327 14.53 -4.72 -17.72
N ASP A 328 14.50 -4.37 -16.44
CA ASP A 328 14.56 -2.97 -16.01
C ASP A 328 15.13 -2.83 -14.59
N GLY A 329 15.91 -1.78 -14.36
CA GLY A 329 16.37 -1.42 -13.03
C GLY A 329 15.27 -0.67 -12.26
N THR A 330 14.76 -1.26 -11.18
CA THR A 330 13.92 -0.51 -10.22
C THR A 330 14.79 0.12 -9.13
N TYR A 331 14.22 0.99 -8.31
CA TYR A 331 14.95 1.68 -7.25
C TYR A 331 14.19 1.67 -5.94
N ILE A 332 14.86 1.36 -4.84
CA ILE A 332 14.33 1.47 -3.48
C ILE A 332 15.06 2.62 -2.79
N TYR A 333 14.31 3.65 -2.41
CA TYR A 333 14.87 4.82 -1.76
C TYR A 333 15.28 4.52 -0.32
N ILE A 334 16.40 5.09 0.10
CA ILE A 334 16.91 4.92 1.46
C ILE A 334 17.26 6.28 2.08
N GLU A 335 17.26 6.32 3.41
CA GLU A 335 17.70 7.49 4.16
C GLU A 335 19.18 7.77 3.94
N LYS A 336 19.57 9.04 4.11
CA LYS A 336 20.98 9.46 4.09
C LYS A 336 21.76 8.72 5.18
N SER A 337 22.95 8.26 4.84
CA SER A 337 23.83 7.52 5.76
C SER A 337 24.95 8.39 6.27
N ASN A 338 25.26 8.26 7.57
CA ASN A 338 26.46 8.84 8.17
C ASN A 338 27.75 8.10 7.76
N ASN A 339 27.64 6.92 7.13
CA ASN A 339 28.76 6.31 6.42
C ASN A 339 28.90 7.01 5.06
N PHE A 340 29.79 8.01 4.99
CA PHE A 340 29.95 8.85 3.80
C PHE A 340 30.38 8.07 2.56
N HIS A 341 31.15 6.98 2.71
CA HIS A 341 31.49 6.12 1.59
C HIS A 341 30.24 5.42 1.02
N PHE A 342 29.44 4.79 1.88
CA PHE A 342 28.17 4.19 1.47
C PHE A 342 27.19 5.23 0.91
N GLN A 343 27.12 6.42 1.53
CA GLN A 343 26.29 7.52 1.07
C GLN A 343 26.63 7.94 -0.37
N ARG A 344 27.92 8.11 -0.70
CA ARG A 344 28.34 8.43 -2.07
C ARG A 344 27.97 7.33 -3.05
N ARG A 345 28.14 6.06 -2.67
CA ARG A 345 27.86 4.91 -3.54
C ARG A 345 26.37 4.63 -3.75
N SER A 346 25.53 4.99 -2.78
CA SER A 346 24.08 4.84 -2.86
C SER A 346 23.39 6.08 -3.43
N TYR A 347 24.08 7.19 -3.67
CA TYR A 347 23.48 8.41 -4.22
C TYR A 347 23.29 8.31 -5.73
N SER A 348 22.05 8.46 -6.21
CA SER A 348 21.75 8.57 -7.63
C SER A 348 21.70 10.03 -8.06
N LEU A 349 22.60 10.44 -8.97
CA LEU A 349 22.56 11.77 -9.57
C LEU A 349 21.25 12.01 -10.35
N HIS A 350 20.80 11.00 -11.09
CA HIS A 350 19.56 11.08 -11.88
C HIS A 350 18.29 11.25 -11.01
N LYS A 351 18.25 10.65 -9.82
CA LYS A 351 17.10 10.76 -8.90
C LYS A 351 17.29 11.80 -7.80
N GLY A 352 18.46 12.42 -7.68
CA GLY A 352 18.79 13.43 -6.67
C GLY A 352 18.73 12.93 -5.22
N ARG A 353 18.84 11.61 -4.97
CA ARG A 353 18.65 11.02 -3.62
C ARG A 353 19.30 9.64 -3.48
N PRO A 354 19.56 9.18 -2.24
CA PRO A 354 20.06 7.83 -1.99
C PRO A 354 19.04 6.73 -2.32
N LEU A 355 19.51 5.68 -3.00
CA LEU A 355 18.75 4.50 -3.35
C LEU A 355 19.65 3.28 -3.53
N VAL A 356 19.03 2.11 -3.60
CA VAL A 356 19.63 0.88 -4.12
C VAL A 356 18.79 0.34 -5.27
N LYS A 357 19.40 -0.43 -6.17
CA LYS A 357 18.79 -0.87 -7.42
C LYS A 357 18.58 -2.39 -7.48
N PRO A 358 17.37 -2.91 -7.29
CA PRO A 358 17.03 -4.26 -7.74
C PRO A 358 16.90 -4.30 -9.27
N MET A 359 17.48 -5.32 -9.91
CA MET A 359 17.26 -5.61 -11.33
C MET A 359 16.04 -6.53 -11.46
N VAL A 360 15.03 -6.06 -12.19
CA VAL A 360 13.78 -6.79 -12.41
C VAL A 360 13.85 -7.52 -13.74
N ILE A 361 13.59 -8.83 -13.73
CA ILE A 361 13.52 -9.67 -14.92
C ILE A 361 12.11 -10.24 -15.00
N THR A 362 11.36 -9.83 -16.01
CA THR A 362 9.97 -10.23 -16.22
C THR A 362 9.75 -10.79 -17.60
N THR A 363 8.66 -11.52 -17.80
CA THR A 363 8.19 -11.94 -19.12
C THR A 363 7.28 -10.88 -19.74
N THR A 364 6.75 -11.13 -20.95
CA THR A 364 5.89 -10.18 -21.66
C THR A 364 4.44 -10.14 -21.13
N THR A 365 4.04 -11.08 -20.27
CA THR A 365 2.80 -11.02 -19.46
C THR A 365 2.99 -10.29 -18.13
N GLY A 366 4.25 -10.00 -17.76
CA GLY A 366 4.63 -9.36 -16.50
C GLY A 366 4.82 -10.34 -15.35
N TYR A 367 4.94 -11.63 -15.65
CA TYR A 367 5.38 -12.64 -14.69
C TYR A 367 6.83 -12.36 -14.28
N TYR A 368 7.14 -12.38 -12.98
CA TYR A 368 8.50 -12.17 -12.51
C TYR A 368 9.30 -13.46 -12.64
N VAL A 369 10.31 -13.50 -13.51
CA VAL A 369 11.21 -14.64 -13.59
C VAL A 369 12.20 -14.59 -12.43
N SER A 370 12.83 -13.43 -12.24
CA SER A 370 13.77 -13.21 -11.13
C SER A 370 13.92 -11.73 -10.75
N ILE A 371 14.41 -11.50 -9.54
CA ILE A 371 14.89 -10.21 -9.04
C ILE A 371 16.32 -10.38 -8.52
N LEU A 372 17.24 -9.62 -9.11
CA LEU A 372 18.68 -9.69 -8.79
C LEU A 372 19.14 -8.42 -8.06
N GLY A 373 20.21 -8.56 -7.27
CA GLY A 373 20.74 -7.49 -6.42
C GLY A 373 20.10 -7.45 -5.02
N PRO A 374 20.01 -6.27 -4.38
CA PRO A 374 20.14 -4.94 -4.97
C PRO A 374 21.60 -4.48 -5.18
N TYR A 375 21.80 -3.61 -6.16
CA TYR A 375 23.06 -2.99 -6.52
C TYR A 375 23.16 -1.54 -6.03
N PHE A 376 24.37 -0.97 -6.06
CA PHE A 376 24.58 0.46 -5.78
C PHE A 376 23.98 1.36 -6.86
N ALA A 377 23.90 2.66 -6.58
CA ALA A 377 23.30 3.65 -7.47
C ALA A 377 24.31 4.60 -8.13
N ASP A 378 25.59 4.46 -7.77
CA ASP A 378 26.69 5.23 -8.36
C ASP A 378 26.84 4.96 -9.87
N SER A 379 27.60 5.82 -10.54
CA SER A 379 27.78 5.75 -12.00
C SER A 379 28.42 4.44 -12.48
N LYS A 380 29.14 3.73 -11.61
CA LYS A 380 29.72 2.40 -11.91
C LYS A 380 28.67 1.29 -11.92
N ASN A 381 27.51 1.53 -11.34
CA ASN A 381 26.36 0.60 -11.28
C ASN A 381 25.19 1.15 -12.12
N ASN A 382 25.51 1.60 -13.35
CA ASN A 382 24.48 1.83 -14.37
C ASN A 382 23.87 0.49 -14.83
N ASP A 383 22.77 0.55 -15.57
CA ASP A 383 21.95 -0.64 -15.83
C ASP A 383 22.68 -1.63 -16.76
N ALA A 384 23.44 -1.12 -17.76
CA ALA A 384 24.35 -1.92 -18.57
C ALA A 384 25.45 -2.64 -17.76
N SER A 385 26.07 -1.96 -16.79
CA SER A 385 27.14 -2.52 -15.95
C SER A 385 26.58 -3.60 -15.02
N ILE A 386 25.37 -3.37 -14.49
CA ILE A 386 24.66 -4.37 -13.67
C ILE A 386 24.34 -5.61 -14.51
N LEU A 387 23.80 -5.45 -15.72
CA LEU A 387 23.50 -6.58 -16.61
C LEU A 387 24.78 -7.34 -16.99
N THR A 388 25.86 -6.61 -17.27
CA THR A 388 27.17 -7.19 -17.55
C THR A 388 27.67 -8.05 -16.38
N HIS A 389 27.56 -7.55 -15.16
CA HIS A 389 27.90 -8.32 -13.95
C HIS A 389 27.02 -9.56 -13.82
N ILE A 390 25.70 -9.42 -13.97
CA ILE A 390 24.73 -10.53 -13.87
C ILE A 390 25.12 -11.67 -14.81
N LEU A 391 25.38 -11.36 -16.08
CA LEU A 391 25.72 -12.35 -17.09
C LEU A 391 27.12 -12.90 -16.87
N LYS A 392 28.15 -12.05 -16.68
CA LYS A 392 29.54 -12.52 -16.52
C LYS A 392 29.75 -13.37 -15.27
N SER A 393 29.07 -13.04 -14.18
CA SER A 393 29.13 -13.80 -12.92
C SER A 393 28.12 -14.94 -12.86
N ASN A 394 27.35 -15.17 -13.93
CA ASN A 394 26.28 -16.17 -14.00
C ASN A 394 25.35 -16.16 -12.77
N VAL A 395 24.87 -14.97 -12.39
CA VAL A 395 24.05 -14.80 -11.19
C VAL A 395 22.76 -15.60 -11.32
N GLU A 396 22.48 -16.45 -10.32
CA GLU A 396 21.31 -17.35 -10.30
C GLU A 396 21.21 -18.27 -11.53
N ASP A 397 22.36 -18.64 -12.10
CA ASP A 397 22.48 -19.56 -13.23
C ASP A 397 21.76 -19.15 -14.52
N ILE A 398 21.56 -17.83 -14.71
CA ILE A 398 20.87 -17.26 -15.87
C ILE A 398 21.44 -17.73 -17.22
N ARG A 399 22.75 -18.00 -17.32
CA ARG A 399 23.37 -18.44 -18.58
C ARG A 399 22.97 -19.85 -19.01
N ASN A 400 22.63 -20.71 -18.07
CA ASN A 400 22.11 -22.05 -18.39
C ASN A 400 20.62 -22.02 -18.68
N TRP A 401 19.92 -20.96 -18.26
CA TRP A 401 18.50 -20.79 -18.53
C TRP A 401 18.24 -20.11 -19.88
N VAL A 402 19.06 -19.15 -20.29
CA VAL A 402 18.90 -18.41 -21.54
C VAL A 402 19.59 -19.16 -22.69
N GLU A 403 18.89 -19.30 -23.82
CA GLU A 403 19.42 -19.95 -25.02
C GLU A 403 19.80 -18.95 -26.11
N LYS A 404 20.56 -19.43 -27.10
CA LYS A 404 20.88 -18.66 -28.30
C LYS A 404 19.60 -18.20 -29.00
N ASP A 405 19.63 -16.96 -29.46
CA ASP A 405 18.56 -16.21 -30.11
C ASP A 405 17.36 -15.84 -29.23
N ASP A 406 17.38 -16.13 -27.92
CA ASP A 406 16.42 -15.54 -26.98
C ASP A 406 16.54 -14.01 -26.98
N THR A 407 15.45 -13.32 -26.66
CA THR A 407 15.36 -11.85 -26.79
C THR A 407 15.26 -11.17 -25.43
N PHE A 408 16.13 -10.18 -25.20
CA PHE A 408 16.09 -9.27 -24.07
C PHE A 408 15.57 -7.91 -24.53
N VAL A 409 14.41 -7.52 -24.00
CA VAL A 409 13.81 -6.21 -24.21
C VAL A 409 14.23 -5.28 -23.08
N VAL A 410 15.00 -4.25 -23.40
CA VAL A 410 15.67 -3.38 -22.42
C VAL A 410 15.41 -1.90 -22.72
N ASP A 411 15.72 -1.04 -21.74
CA ASP A 411 15.74 0.40 -21.97
C ASP A 411 17.06 0.88 -22.58
N ARG A 412 17.12 2.18 -22.85
CA ARG A 412 18.31 2.81 -23.43
C ARG A 412 19.51 2.82 -22.47
N GLY A 413 19.32 2.65 -21.17
CA GLY A 413 20.37 2.58 -20.15
C GLY A 413 21.22 1.31 -20.22
N PHE A 414 20.79 0.31 -21.01
CA PHE A 414 21.53 -0.93 -21.26
C PHE A 414 22.41 -0.90 -22.52
N ARG A 415 22.49 0.23 -23.23
CA ARG A 415 23.23 0.36 -24.50
C ARG A 415 24.65 -0.24 -24.42
N ASP A 416 25.38 0.01 -23.36
CA ASP A 416 26.79 -0.40 -23.25
C ASP A 416 26.96 -1.91 -22.97
N SER A 417 25.85 -2.67 -22.86
CA SER A 417 25.84 -4.12 -22.71
C SER A 417 25.38 -4.88 -23.96
N LEU A 418 25.05 -4.19 -25.05
CA LEU A 418 24.51 -4.83 -26.26
C LEU A 418 25.53 -5.76 -26.94
N THR A 419 26.80 -5.35 -27.02
CA THR A 419 27.86 -6.19 -27.59
C THR A 419 28.04 -7.48 -26.81
N LEU A 420 27.98 -7.41 -25.48
CA LEU A 420 28.03 -8.61 -24.63
C LEU A 420 26.81 -9.54 -24.87
N LEU A 421 25.63 -8.98 -25.07
CA LEU A 421 24.44 -9.78 -25.37
C LEU A 421 24.59 -10.50 -26.72
N GLU A 422 25.06 -9.77 -27.73
CA GLU A 422 25.34 -10.33 -29.06
C GLU A 422 26.41 -11.44 -29.02
N ASP A 423 27.51 -11.23 -28.28
CA ASP A 423 28.56 -12.25 -28.06
C ASP A 423 28.03 -13.53 -27.39
N LEU A 424 26.99 -13.40 -26.56
CA LEU A 424 26.30 -14.52 -25.92
C LEU A 424 25.18 -15.11 -26.78
N GLY A 425 24.98 -14.58 -27.99
CA GLY A 425 23.90 -14.98 -28.89
C GLY A 425 22.51 -14.52 -28.46
N ILE A 426 22.40 -13.54 -27.56
CA ILE A 426 21.14 -12.99 -27.06
C ILE A 426 20.76 -11.77 -27.91
N LYS A 427 19.55 -11.77 -28.48
CA LYS A 427 19.02 -10.63 -29.23
C LYS A 427 18.61 -9.53 -28.26
N ALA A 428 19.03 -8.29 -28.51
CA ALA A 428 18.76 -7.17 -27.61
C ALA A 428 17.91 -6.09 -28.30
N GLU A 429 16.69 -5.90 -27.80
CA GLU A 429 15.72 -4.96 -28.35
C GLU A 429 15.56 -3.75 -27.42
N MET A 430 15.79 -2.54 -27.95
CA MET A 430 15.66 -1.29 -27.20
C MET A 430 15.10 -0.15 -28.06
N PRO A 431 14.40 0.84 -27.46
CA PRO A 431 13.95 2.01 -28.21
C PRO A 431 15.12 2.79 -28.79
N ARG A 432 15.03 3.15 -30.08
CA ARG A 432 16.07 3.89 -30.81
C ARG A 432 16.37 5.23 -30.14
N PHE A 433 17.61 5.69 -30.29
CA PHE A 433 18.03 6.97 -29.76
C PHE A 433 17.64 8.12 -30.67
N LEU A 434 17.56 9.31 -30.10
CA LEU A 434 17.48 10.51 -30.90
C LEU A 434 18.90 10.85 -31.36
N GLY A 435 19.08 11.18 -32.64
CA GLY A 435 20.37 11.62 -33.15
C GLY A 435 20.86 12.88 -32.44
N ARG A 436 22.18 13.08 -32.40
CA ARG A 436 22.77 14.20 -31.68
C ARG A 436 22.39 15.51 -32.38
N GLY A 437 21.71 16.41 -31.66
CA GLY A 437 21.24 17.69 -32.21
C GLY A 437 19.84 17.63 -32.81
N ASP A 438 19.29 16.43 -33.04
CA ASP A 438 17.96 16.28 -33.59
C ASP A 438 16.88 16.64 -32.57
N LYS A 439 15.80 17.26 -33.06
CA LYS A 439 14.61 17.58 -32.24
C LYS A 439 13.55 16.48 -32.30
N GLN A 440 13.63 15.60 -33.30
CA GLN A 440 12.67 14.54 -33.60
C GLN A 440 13.39 13.32 -34.20
N MET A 441 12.88 12.12 -33.91
CA MET A 441 13.39 10.86 -34.47
C MET A 441 12.95 10.71 -35.93
N THR A 442 13.75 10.01 -36.74
CA THR A 442 13.34 9.61 -38.08
C THR A 442 12.05 8.79 -38.01
N THR A 443 11.28 8.77 -39.10
CA THR A 443 10.07 7.94 -39.19
C THR A 443 10.39 6.48 -38.90
N GLU A 444 11.51 5.98 -39.43
CA GLU A 444 11.96 4.60 -39.21
C GLU A 444 12.27 4.32 -37.74
N ASP A 445 13.10 5.15 -37.11
CA ASP A 445 13.46 4.99 -35.70
C ASP A 445 12.25 5.09 -34.76
N ALA A 446 11.31 5.99 -35.09
CA ALA A 446 10.10 6.19 -34.30
C ALA A 446 9.15 4.98 -34.40
N LYS A 447 9.02 4.37 -35.60
CA LYS A 447 8.26 3.13 -35.83
C LYS A 447 8.88 1.96 -35.07
N MET A 448 10.20 1.73 -35.23
CA MET A 448 10.91 0.66 -34.52
C MET A 448 10.82 0.80 -33.00
N SER A 449 10.99 2.02 -32.49
CA SER A 449 10.82 2.30 -31.06
C SER A 449 9.41 1.99 -30.56
N ARG A 450 8.38 2.14 -31.41
CA ARG A 450 7.00 1.84 -31.01
C ARG A 450 6.76 0.34 -30.82
N LEU A 451 7.36 -0.50 -31.68
CA LEU A 451 7.27 -1.96 -31.59
C LEU A 451 7.88 -2.43 -30.25
N VAL A 452 9.11 -1.99 -29.97
CA VAL A 452 9.80 -2.32 -28.71
C VAL A 452 9.01 -1.81 -27.49
N THR A 453 8.52 -0.57 -27.52
CA THR A 453 7.76 -0.01 -26.38
C THR A 453 6.40 -0.66 -26.16
N LYS A 454 5.79 -1.29 -27.19
CA LYS A 454 4.56 -2.10 -27.02
C LYS A 454 4.81 -3.26 -26.05
N VAL A 455 5.92 -3.96 -26.23
CA VAL A 455 6.30 -5.12 -25.41
C VAL A 455 6.87 -4.68 -24.07
N ARG A 456 7.76 -3.67 -24.08
CA ARG A 456 8.47 -3.22 -22.88
C ARG A 456 7.56 -2.68 -21.79
N TRP A 457 6.42 -2.06 -22.13
CA TRP A 457 5.49 -1.43 -21.19
C TRP A 457 5.17 -2.29 -19.95
N VAL A 458 5.15 -3.62 -20.11
CA VAL A 458 4.84 -4.55 -19.02
C VAL A 458 5.78 -4.42 -17.82
N VAL A 459 7.07 -4.13 -18.02
CA VAL A 459 8.04 -4.00 -16.92
C VAL A 459 7.82 -2.72 -16.12
N GLU A 460 7.30 -1.65 -16.76
CA GLU A 460 6.92 -0.43 -16.06
C GLU A 460 5.74 -0.70 -15.10
N SER A 461 4.77 -1.50 -15.56
CA SER A 461 3.65 -1.95 -14.74
C SER A 461 4.10 -2.93 -13.64
N ALA A 462 5.10 -3.77 -13.91
CA ALA A 462 5.72 -4.65 -12.92
C ALA A 462 6.45 -3.86 -11.84
N ASN A 463 7.17 -2.81 -12.22
CA ASN A 463 7.79 -1.89 -11.28
C ASN A 463 6.73 -1.16 -10.44
N ALA A 464 5.62 -0.72 -11.04
CA ALA A 464 4.51 -0.11 -10.31
C ALA A 464 3.86 -1.09 -9.32
N ARG A 465 3.69 -2.36 -9.69
CA ARG A 465 3.14 -3.42 -8.82
C ARG A 465 4.01 -3.66 -7.59
N ILE A 466 5.34 -3.66 -7.73
CA ILE A 466 6.26 -3.70 -6.57
C ILE A 466 6.00 -2.51 -5.63
N LYS A 467 5.73 -1.33 -6.19
CA LYS A 467 5.47 -0.09 -5.44
C LYS A 467 4.08 0.00 -4.82
N MET A 468 3.13 -0.84 -5.23
CA MET A 468 1.84 -0.98 -4.54
C MET A 468 2.01 -1.52 -3.11
N TRP A 469 3.12 -2.21 -2.83
CA TRP A 469 3.54 -2.55 -1.47
C TRP A 469 4.18 -1.32 -0.83
N LYS A 470 3.35 -0.53 -0.13
CA LYS A 470 3.68 0.85 0.28
C LYS A 470 4.98 0.94 1.08
N TYR A 471 5.43 -0.12 1.74
CA TYR A 471 6.74 -0.13 2.38
C TYR A 471 7.89 0.13 1.40
N LEU A 472 7.86 -0.50 0.22
CA LEU A 472 8.90 -0.37 -0.81
C LEU A 472 8.78 0.92 -1.64
N ALA A 473 7.65 1.64 -1.56
CA ALA A 473 7.48 2.97 -2.14
C ALA A 473 8.04 4.09 -1.24
N LYS A 474 8.16 3.85 0.07
CA LYS A 474 8.70 4.80 1.04
C LYS A 474 10.23 4.88 0.97
N THR A 475 10.79 5.94 1.55
CA THR A 475 12.21 6.02 1.90
C THR A 475 12.47 5.11 3.10
N LEU A 476 13.30 4.08 2.93
CA LEU A 476 13.59 3.10 3.97
C LEU A 476 14.78 3.53 4.85
N PRO A 477 14.75 3.24 6.16
CA PRO A 477 15.91 3.49 7.02
C PRO A 477 17.12 2.68 6.58
N THR A 478 18.33 3.26 6.71
CA THR A 478 19.58 2.63 6.24
C THR A 478 19.82 1.24 6.85
N ASN A 479 19.35 0.98 8.08
CA ASN A 479 19.46 -0.33 8.72
C ASN A 479 18.61 -1.44 8.06
N GLN A 480 17.72 -1.08 7.13
CA GLN A 480 16.91 -2.04 6.37
C GLN A 480 17.61 -2.50 5.08
N VAL A 481 18.67 -1.82 4.62
CA VAL A 481 19.38 -2.11 3.37
C VAL A 481 19.70 -3.60 3.18
N PRO A 482 20.24 -4.33 4.19
CA PRO A 482 20.56 -5.75 4.03
C PRO A 482 19.35 -6.66 3.74
N ASN A 483 18.12 -6.18 3.96
CA ASN A 483 16.90 -6.97 3.78
C ASN A 483 16.09 -6.52 2.55
N ILE A 484 16.51 -5.47 1.83
CA ILE A 484 15.74 -4.92 0.71
C ILE A 484 15.57 -5.95 -0.41
N GLY A 485 16.63 -6.69 -0.76
CA GLY A 485 16.57 -7.74 -1.77
C GLY A 485 15.49 -8.78 -1.45
N ASP A 486 15.50 -9.31 -0.23
CA ASP A 486 14.47 -10.24 0.25
C ASP A 486 13.07 -9.65 0.16
N TYR A 487 12.87 -8.41 0.58
CA TYR A 487 11.55 -7.78 0.56
C TYR A 487 10.98 -7.67 -0.86
N VAL A 488 11.81 -7.29 -1.84
CA VAL A 488 11.39 -7.21 -3.24
C VAL A 488 11.10 -8.61 -3.79
N ARG A 489 11.99 -9.58 -3.54
CA ARG A 489 11.79 -10.99 -3.96
C ARG A 489 10.51 -11.59 -3.39
N ILE A 490 10.23 -11.36 -2.10
CA ILE A 490 9.00 -11.82 -1.45
C ILE A 490 7.77 -11.20 -2.13
N VAL A 491 7.77 -9.89 -2.38
CA VAL A 491 6.66 -9.20 -3.05
C VAL A 491 6.43 -9.71 -4.47
N CYS A 492 7.49 -9.97 -5.23
CA CYS A 492 7.39 -10.53 -6.58
C CYS A 492 6.88 -11.98 -6.56
N ALA A 493 7.35 -12.81 -5.62
CA ALA A 493 6.86 -14.17 -5.43
C ALA A 493 5.36 -14.19 -5.06
N LEU A 494 4.93 -13.29 -4.17
CA LEU A 494 3.51 -13.12 -3.84
C LEU A 494 2.71 -12.70 -5.09
N SER A 495 3.28 -11.81 -5.90
CA SER A 495 2.67 -11.36 -7.16
C SER A 495 2.45 -12.50 -8.14
N ASN A 496 3.45 -13.35 -8.34
CA ASN A 496 3.35 -14.51 -9.23
C ASN A 496 2.30 -15.52 -8.76
N LYS A 497 2.20 -15.77 -7.45
CA LYS A 497 1.32 -16.80 -6.89
C LYS A 497 -0.15 -16.36 -6.78
N TYR A 498 -0.40 -15.11 -6.38
CA TYR A 498 -1.74 -14.68 -5.94
C TYR A 498 -2.38 -13.56 -6.74
N PHE A 499 -1.64 -12.89 -7.64
CA PHE A 499 -2.16 -11.76 -8.40
C PHE A 499 -2.32 -12.12 -9.87
N PRO A 500 -3.33 -11.58 -10.56
CA PRO A 500 -3.50 -11.82 -11.98
C PRO A 500 -2.30 -11.27 -12.78
N PRO A 501 -2.00 -11.84 -13.96
CA PRO A 501 -1.01 -11.31 -14.88
C PRO A 501 -1.22 -9.81 -15.15
N LEU A 502 -0.14 -9.07 -15.39
CA LEU A 502 -0.22 -7.64 -15.74
C LEU A 502 -0.79 -7.43 -17.13
N ASN A 503 -0.51 -8.38 -18.02
CA ASN A 503 -0.96 -8.40 -19.38
C ASN A 503 -1.37 -9.83 -19.73
N PRO A 504 -2.63 -10.22 -19.45
CA PRO A 504 -3.06 -11.60 -19.58
C PRO A 504 -3.10 -12.02 -21.06
N THR A 505 -2.71 -13.27 -21.31
CA THR A 505 -2.74 -13.92 -22.63
C THR A 505 -4.17 -14.37 -22.92
N LEU A 506 -5.09 -13.42 -23.14
CA LEU A 506 -6.52 -13.72 -23.26
C LEU A 506 -6.96 -14.12 -24.66
N ASP A 507 -6.22 -13.70 -25.69
CA ASP A 507 -6.61 -13.92 -27.08
C ASP A 507 -5.36 -13.92 -27.98
N HIS A 508 -5.05 -15.09 -28.54
CA HIS A 508 -3.91 -15.30 -29.44
C HIS A 508 -4.17 -14.63 -30.80
N GLU A 509 -5.39 -14.72 -31.31
CA GLU A 509 -5.79 -14.13 -32.59
C GLU A 509 -5.77 -12.60 -32.53
N ALA A 510 -6.25 -12.00 -31.43
CA ALA A 510 -6.15 -10.55 -31.24
C ALA A 510 -4.69 -10.07 -31.15
N ASP A 511 -3.82 -10.83 -30.47
CA ASP A 511 -2.39 -10.51 -30.40
C ASP A 511 -1.72 -10.60 -31.78
N GLU A 512 -2.05 -11.62 -32.59
CA GLU A 512 -1.55 -11.75 -33.96
C GLU A 512 -2.06 -10.65 -34.88
N SER A 513 -3.36 -10.34 -34.81
CA SER A 513 -3.99 -9.28 -35.60
C SER A 513 -3.36 -7.91 -35.30
N GLU A 514 -3.20 -7.57 -34.02
CA GLU A 514 -2.55 -6.33 -33.61
C GLU A 514 -1.07 -6.31 -34.01
N ALA A 515 -0.34 -7.43 -33.89
CA ALA A 515 1.05 -7.52 -34.33
C ALA A 515 1.19 -7.32 -35.85
N ALA A 516 0.38 -8.03 -36.65
CA ALA A 516 0.37 -7.97 -38.10
C ALA A 516 0.07 -6.54 -38.58
N LYS A 517 -0.91 -5.89 -37.95
CA LYS A 517 -1.23 -4.48 -38.18
C LYS A 517 -0.05 -3.56 -37.85
N MET A 518 0.57 -3.72 -36.68
CA MET A 518 1.72 -2.91 -36.28
C MET A 518 2.91 -3.08 -37.24
N LEU A 519 3.18 -4.29 -37.72
CA LEU A 519 4.23 -4.59 -38.71
C LEU A 519 3.88 -4.07 -40.10
N HIS A 520 2.62 -4.14 -40.51
CA HIS A 520 2.16 -3.54 -41.76
C HIS A 520 2.36 -2.03 -41.74
N LEU A 521 1.91 -1.36 -40.67
CA LEU A 521 2.10 0.08 -40.48
C LEU A 521 3.59 0.44 -40.37
N SER A 522 4.45 -0.41 -39.80
CA SER A 522 5.88 -0.11 -39.68
C SER A 522 6.59 -0.04 -41.01
N ARG A 523 6.05 -0.65 -42.07
CA ARG A 523 6.58 -0.59 -43.44
C ARG A 523 6.16 0.69 -44.18
N LYS A 524 5.13 1.39 -43.72
CA LYS A 524 4.67 2.63 -44.35
C LYS A 524 5.61 3.81 -44.07
N VAL A 525 5.62 4.75 -45.00
CA VAL A 525 6.20 6.08 -44.84
C VAL A 525 5.15 7.04 -44.29
N ASN A 526 5.57 8.16 -43.71
CA ASN A 526 4.65 9.21 -43.28
C ASN A 526 4.50 10.21 -44.43
N GLU A 527 3.51 10.01 -45.29
CA GLU A 527 3.28 10.85 -46.47
C GLU A 527 2.93 12.29 -46.09
N LEU A 528 2.17 12.49 -45.01
CA LEU A 528 1.85 13.84 -44.52
C LEU A 528 3.09 14.57 -44.03
N LYS A 529 4.03 13.88 -43.37
CA LYS A 529 5.32 14.46 -43.01
C LYS A 529 6.07 14.93 -44.25
N ASN A 530 6.19 14.08 -45.28
CA ASN A 530 6.87 14.43 -46.52
C ASN A 530 6.20 15.65 -47.18
N TYR A 531 4.87 15.64 -47.28
CA TYR A 531 4.10 16.75 -47.83
C TYR A 531 4.33 18.06 -47.06
N VAL A 532 4.31 18.03 -45.73
CA VAL A 532 4.55 19.20 -44.86
C VAL A 532 5.97 19.73 -45.00
N GLU A 533 6.97 18.85 -45.12
CA GLU A 533 8.38 19.22 -45.26
C GLU A 533 8.68 19.77 -46.67
N GLU A 534 8.25 19.08 -47.73
CA GLU A 534 8.47 19.46 -49.14
C GLU A 534 7.80 20.78 -49.50
N ASN A 535 6.58 21.02 -48.99
CA ASN A 535 5.86 22.27 -49.24
C ASN A 535 6.26 23.41 -48.28
N GLY A 536 7.14 23.15 -47.32
CA GLY A 536 7.61 24.13 -46.34
C GLY A 536 6.51 24.62 -45.38
N LEU A 537 5.48 23.81 -45.15
CA LEU A 537 4.28 24.16 -44.39
C LEU A 537 4.55 24.41 -42.90
N VAL A 538 5.70 23.95 -42.41
CA VAL A 538 6.20 24.27 -41.05
C VAL A 538 6.44 25.76 -40.87
N ARG A 539 6.94 26.46 -41.91
CA ARG A 539 7.35 27.87 -41.83
C ARG A 539 6.34 28.84 -42.46
N LYS A 540 5.61 28.40 -43.48
CA LYS A 540 4.67 29.24 -44.23
C LYS A 540 3.39 29.52 -43.43
N THR A 541 3.40 30.57 -42.61
CA THR A 541 2.23 30.98 -41.81
C THR A 541 1.07 31.51 -42.65
N ALA A 542 1.35 32.14 -43.79
CA ALA A 542 0.34 32.75 -44.67
C ALA A 542 -0.69 31.78 -45.27
N LYS A 543 -0.36 30.47 -45.30
CA LYS A 543 -1.23 29.40 -45.83
C LYS A 543 -2.29 28.92 -44.83
N TRP A 544 -2.29 29.46 -43.61
CA TRP A 544 -3.14 29.01 -42.52
C TRP A 544 -4.15 30.09 -42.16
N LYS A 545 -5.43 29.72 -42.01
CA LYS A 545 -6.51 30.54 -41.47
C LYS A 545 -6.80 30.05 -40.05
N ARG A 546 -6.77 30.92 -39.04
CA ARG A 546 -7.19 30.57 -37.68
C ARG A 546 -8.70 30.33 -37.67
N VAL A 547 -9.14 29.30 -36.97
CA VAL A 547 -10.55 28.94 -36.81
C VAL A 547 -10.82 28.58 -35.36
N ASN A 548 -12.09 28.63 -34.97
CA ASN A 548 -12.55 28.10 -33.69
C ASN A 548 -12.94 26.63 -33.85
N ASP A 549 -13.11 25.94 -32.73
CA ASP A 549 -13.50 24.54 -32.67
C ASP A 549 -14.87 24.32 -33.34
N ASP A 550 -15.80 25.26 -33.17
CA ASP A 550 -17.15 25.25 -33.77
C ASP A 550 -17.14 25.45 -35.30
N ASP A 551 -16.00 25.80 -35.90
CA ASP A 551 -15.89 25.96 -37.36
C ASP A 551 -15.49 24.63 -38.06
N ILE A 552 -15.34 23.53 -37.32
CA ILE A 552 -14.88 22.21 -37.82
C ILE A 552 -15.99 21.17 -37.64
N ASP A 553 -17.12 21.37 -38.32
CA ASP A 553 -18.30 20.50 -38.26
C ASP A 553 -18.17 19.22 -39.11
N ASP A 554 -17.21 19.18 -40.03
CA ASP A 554 -16.98 18.11 -41.00
C ASP A 554 -15.97 17.06 -40.55
N PHE A 555 -15.44 17.17 -39.32
CA PHE A 555 -14.50 16.18 -38.79
C PHE A 555 -15.20 14.83 -38.52
N PRO A 556 -14.62 13.70 -38.95
CA PRO A 556 -15.28 12.40 -38.84
C PRO A 556 -15.45 11.98 -37.38
N THR A 557 -16.60 11.37 -37.06
CA THR A 557 -16.82 10.77 -35.74
C THR A 557 -15.94 9.54 -35.57
N ILE A 558 -15.23 9.45 -34.44
CA ILE A 558 -14.32 8.34 -34.13
C ILE A 558 -14.74 7.70 -32.82
N ASP A 559 -15.21 6.46 -32.89
CA ASP A 559 -15.54 5.69 -31.69
C ASP A 559 -14.29 5.26 -30.90
N GLU A 560 -14.53 4.75 -29.69
CA GLU A 560 -13.44 4.37 -28.79
C GLU A 560 -12.60 3.19 -29.33
N GLU A 561 -13.24 2.27 -30.04
CA GLU A 561 -12.57 1.11 -30.63
C GLU A 561 -11.60 1.55 -31.74
N ARG A 562 -12.06 2.44 -32.63
CA ARG A 562 -11.26 3.06 -33.68
C ARG A 562 -10.12 3.88 -33.11
N LEU A 563 -10.34 4.66 -32.06
CA LEU A 563 -9.26 5.37 -31.35
C LEU A 563 -8.20 4.41 -30.80
N ARG A 564 -8.62 3.34 -30.13
CA ARG A 564 -7.71 2.30 -29.61
C ARG A 564 -6.94 1.62 -30.74
N ASN A 565 -7.60 1.42 -31.87
CA ASN A 565 -6.99 0.90 -33.08
C ASN A 565 -5.93 1.85 -33.64
N ILE A 566 -6.18 3.15 -33.71
CA ILE A 566 -5.21 4.15 -34.20
C ILE A 566 -4.01 4.28 -33.26
N THR A 567 -4.21 4.25 -31.94
CA THR A 567 -3.12 4.43 -30.97
C THR A 567 -2.28 3.18 -30.73
N CYS A 568 -2.79 2.00 -31.09
CA CYS A 568 -2.24 0.68 -30.76
C CYS A 568 -2.03 0.51 -29.23
N GLY A 569 -2.85 1.16 -28.41
CA GLY A 569 -2.75 1.12 -26.95
C GLY A 569 -3.45 2.26 -26.21
N THR A 570 -3.74 2.06 -24.93
CA THR A 570 -4.58 2.97 -24.15
C THR A 570 -3.81 4.11 -23.47
N TYR A 571 -2.48 4.02 -23.37
CA TYR A 571 -1.68 4.98 -22.61
C TYR A 571 -1.84 6.41 -23.14
N GLN A 572 -1.79 6.59 -24.47
CA GLN A 572 -1.92 7.93 -25.06
C GLN A 572 -3.31 8.53 -24.85
N LEU A 573 -4.36 7.70 -24.91
CA LEU A 573 -5.75 8.12 -24.69
C LEU A 573 -6.01 8.56 -23.25
N LYS A 574 -5.35 7.94 -22.26
CA LYS A 574 -5.45 8.35 -20.85
C LYS A 574 -4.96 9.79 -20.58
N LEU A 575 -4.20 10.37 -21.50
CA LEU A 575 -3.68 11.73 -21.37
C LEU A 575 -4.52 12.75 -22.16
N SER A 576 -5.48 12.30 -22.98
CA SER A 576 -6.25 13.15 -23.87
C SER A 576 -6.97 14.27 -23.11
N THR A 577 -7.71 13.94 -22.05
CA THR A 577 -8.45 14.94 -21.26
C THR A 577 -7.56 16.04 -20.70
N SER A 578 -6.38 15.70 -20.18
CA SER A 578 -5.43 16.68 -19.64
C SER A 578 -4.84 17.60 -20.72
N TYR A 579 -4.47 17.05 -21.87
CA TYR A 579 -3.95 17.84 -22.98
C TYR A 579 -5.01 18.76 -23.58
N ILE A 580 -6.25 18.30 -23.67
CA ILE A 580 -7.36 19.07 -24.25
C ILE A 580 -7.85 20.15 -23.29
N GLN A 581 -7.93 19.87 -21.98
CA GLN A 581 -8.26 20.91 -21.00
C GLN A 581 -7.29 22.09 -21.11
N GLU A 582 -5.97 21.84 -21.07
CA GLU A 582 -4.97 22.91 -21.22
C GLU A 582 -5.01 23.57 -22.61
N HIS A 583 -5.43 22.85 -23.65
CA HIS A 583 -5.57 23.41 -24.99
C HIS A 583 -6.72 24.41 -25.09
N VAL A 584 -7.88 24.06 -24.54
CA VAL A 584 -9.09 24.89 -24.51
C VAL A 584 -8.90 26.11 -23.59
N ASP A 585 -8.32 25.90 -22.40
CA ASP A 585 -8.08 26.96 -21.42
C ASP A 585 -7.13 28.06 -21.95
N ASN A 586 -6.22 27.71 -22.87
CA ASN A 586 -5.24 28.63 -23.47
C ASN A 586 -5.66 29.17 -24.86
N GLU A 587 -6.96 29.30 -25.11
CA GLU A 587 -7.53 29.80 -26.38
C GLU A 587 -7.06 29.03 -27.63
N SER A 588 -7.42 27.74 -27.71
CA SER A 588 -7.25 26.80 -28.85
C SER A 588 -6.51 27.37 -30.08
N ASP A 589 -5.25 26.95 -30.26
CA ASP A 589 -4.42 27.31 -31.42
C ASP A 589 -4.71 26.39 -32.62
N ILE A 590 -5.87 26.56 -33.28
CA ILE A 590 -6.31 25.74 -34.42
C ILE A 590 -6.29 26.55 -35.73
N PHE A 591 -5.84 25.90 -36.81
CA PHE A 591 -5.73 26.50 -38.13
C PHE A 591 -6.12 25.52 -39.24
N ILE A 592 -6.81 26.01 -40.27
CA ILE A 592 -7.13 25.27 -41.50
C ILE A 592 -6.24 25.78 -42.65
N HIS A 593 -5.82 24.87 -43.54
CA HIS A 593 -5.07 25.24 -44.73
C HIS A 593 -5.99 25.90 -45.78
N LYS A 594 -5.59 27.06 -46.30
CA LYS A 594 -6.43 27.89 -47.19
C LYS A 594 -6.79 27.22 -48.52
N ASP A 595 -5.88 26.39 -49.04
CA ASP A 595 -6.06 25.71 -50.33
C ASP A 595 -6.48 24.24 -50.15
N ASP A 596 -6.52 23.73 -48.90
CA ASP A 596 -6.80 22.32 -48.57
C ASP A 596 -7.60 22.27 -47.25
N PRO A 597 -8.92 22.48 -47.27
CA PRO A 597 -9.73 22.60 -46.06
C PRO A 597 -9.66 21.36 -45.14
N THR A 598 -9.31 20.20 -45.69
CA THR A 598 -9.22 18.94 -44.94
C THR A 598 -7.89 18.78 -44.18
N LEU A 599 -6.99 19.77 -44.27
CA LEU A 599 -5.71 19.79 -43.57
C LEU A 599 -5.74 20.78 -42.40
N LEU A 600 -5.73 20.22 -41.18
CA LEU A 600 -5.61 20.98 -39.95
C LEU A 600 -4.15 21.16 -39.53
N ARG A 601 -3.87 22.29 -38.88
CA ARG A 601 -2.66 22.53 -38.10
C ARG A 601 -3.06 23.02 -36.71
N ILE A 602 -2.68 22.27 -35.69
CA ILE A 602 -2.98 22.58 -34.29
C ILE A 602 -1.67 22.76 -33.51
N LYS A 603 -1.61 23.70 -32.57
CA LYS A 603 -0.50 23.79 -31.60
C LYS A 603 -0.97 23.32 -30.23
N ILE A 604 -0.21 22.41 -29.62
CA ILE A 604 -0.51 21.89 -28.30
C ILE A 604 0.63 22.19 -27.33
N GLN A 605 0.29 22.52 -26.07
CA GLN A 605 1.26 22.83 -25.04
C GLN A 605 2.00 21.56 -24.57
N SER A 606 3.29 21.69 -24.27
CA SER A 606 4.09 20.60 -23.71
C SER A 606 3.80 20.44 -22.22
N ARG A 607 3.32 19.26 -21.81
CA ARG A 607 3.14 18.88 -20.39
C ARG A 607 4.41 18.95 -19.52
N HIS A 608 5.59 19.11 -20.13
CA HIS A 608 6.89 19.09 -19.43
C HIS A 608 7.55 20.46 -19.32
N THR A 609 7.12 21.45 -20.10
CA THR A 609 7.74 22.78 -20.11
C THR A 609 6.78 23.79 -20.71
N SER A 610 6.64 24.94 -20.05
CA SER A 610 5.79 26.04 -20.52
C SER A 610 6.31 26.67 -21.81
N SER A 611 7.64 26.68 -22.02
CA SER A 611 8.28 27.32 -23.17
C SER A 611 8.10 26.61 -24.53
N ARG A 612 7.46 25.43 -24.58
CA ARG A 612 7.39 24.62 -25.80
C ARG A 612 5.96 24.24 -26.16
N LYS A 613 5.52 24.67 -27.34
CA LYS A 613 4.35 24.11 -28.04
C LYS A 613 4.81 23.15 -29.14
N TYR A 614 4.04 22.10 -29.37
CA TYR A 614 4.23 21.17 -30.49
C TYR A 614 3.18 21.42 -31.57
N THR A 615 3.62 21.57 -32.81
CA THR A 615 2.71 21.63 -33.96
C THR A 615 2.30 20.22 -34.36
N VAL A 616 1.01 20.04 -34.61
CA VAL A 616 0.37 18.81 -35.10
C VAL A 616 -0.34 19.15 -36.40
N TRP A 617 -0.25 18.27 -37.38
CA TRP A 617 -1.05 18.27 -38.59
C TRP A 617 -1.90 17.01 -38.63
N ILE A 618 -3.15 17.18 -39.05
CA ILE A 618 -4.11 16.09 -39.24
C ILE A 618 -4.78 16.35 -40.58
N ARG A 619 -4.74 15.34 -41.47
CA ARG A 619 -5.53 15.32 -42.69
C ARG A 619 -6.65 14.30 -42.51
N TYR A 620 -7.87 14.70 -42.85
CA TYR A 620 -9.07 13.90 -42.73
C TYR A 620 -9.89 13.97 -44.02
N SER A 621 -10.95 13.19 -44.09
CA SER A 621 -12.03 13.29 -45.07
C SER A 621 -13.35 13.25 -44.31
N ASP A 622 -14.45 13.43 -45.03
CA ASP A 622 -15.82 13.33 -44.52
C ASP A 622 -16.10 12.00 -43.78
N THR A 623 -15.26 10.97 -43.97
CA THR A 623 -15.48 9.62 -43.43
C THR A 623 -14.42 9.14 -42.46
N ASP A 624 -13.16 9.58 -42.57
CA ASP A 624 -12.07 9.02 -41.76
C ASP A 624 -10.89 9.98 -41.63
N VAL A 625 -10.04 9.72 -40.64
CA VAL A 625 -8.75 10.41 -40.48
C VAL A 625 -7.68 9.68 -41.28
N GLU A 626 -7.21 10.33 -42.34
CA GLU A 626 -6.31 9.72 -43.31
C GLU A 626 -4.86 9.68 -42.83
N SER A 627 -4.37 10.78 -42.24
CA SER A 627 -2.97 10.87 -41.83
C SER A 627 -2.70 11.95 -40.78
N TRP A 628 -1.58 11.81 -40.07
CA TRP A 628 -1.15 12.75 -39.03
C TRP A 628 0.37 12.91 -38.98
N TYR A 629 0.81 14.07 -38.52
CA TYR A 629 2.21 14.36 -38.25
C TYR A 629 2.34 15.32 -37.08
N CYS A 630 3.24 15.04 -36.13
CA CYS A 630 3.49 15.93 -35.00
C CYS A 630 4.99 16.19 -34.85
N LEU A 631 5.39 17.43 -34.53
CA LEU A 631 6.79 17.80 -34.28
C LEU A 631 7.37 17.31 -32.95
N CYS A 632 6.63 16.50 -32.18
CA CYS A 632 7.15 15.92 -30.96
C CYS A 632 8.19 14.83 -31.26
N ARG A 633 8.95 14.42 -30.24
CA ARG A 633 10.11 13.53 -30.41
C ARG A 633 9.81 12.26 -31.23
N ALA A 634 8.63 11.67 -31.06
CA ALA A 634 8.20 10.45 -31.75
C ALA A 634 7.02 10.68 -32.72
N GLY A 635 6.68 11.93 -33.02
CA GLY A 635 5.45 12.30 -33.75
C GLY A 635 5.49 12.04 -35.26
N ALA A 636 6.64 11.59 -35.79
CA ALA A 636 6.77 11.16 -37.18
C ALA A 636 6.23 9.73 -37.44
N ARG A 637 5.99 8.93 -36.39
CA ARG A 637 5.57 7.52 -36.55
C ARG A 637 4.17 7.39 -37.14
N VAL A 638 3.97 6.32 -37.90
CA VAL A 638 2.68 5.86 -38.43
C VAL A 638 2.18 4.59 -37.73
N VAL A 639 3.01 3.95 -36.90
CA VAL A 639 2.61 2.87 -35.99
C VAL A 639 2.18 3.50 -34.68
N GLY A 640 0.88 3.41 -34.37
CA GLY A 640 0.34 4.15 -33.25
C GLY A 640 0.51 5.67 -33.41
N VAL A 641 0.24 6.38 -32.33
CA VAL A 641 0.05 7.84 -32.38
C VAL A 641 0.66 8.47 -31.13
N CYS A 642 1.23 9.68 -31.19
CA CYS A 642 1.74 10.34 -29.98
C CYS A 642 0.59 10.88 -29.12
N SER A 643 0.82 11.19 -27.84
CA SER A 643 -0.26 11.68 -26.96
C SER A 643 -0.93 12.96 -27.46
N HIS A 644 -0.21 13.81 -28.20
CA HIS A 644 -0.77 15.02 -28.80
C HIS A 644 -1.79 14.70 -29.89
N VAL A 645 -1.43 13.82 -30.84
CA VAL A 645 -2.37 13.40 -31.89
C VAL A 645 -3.54 12.64 -31.26
N ALA A 646 -3.30 11.74 -30.31
CA ALA A 646 -4.36 10.99 -29.63
C ALA A 646 -5.38 11.91 -28.95
N ALA A 647 -4.89 12.97 -28.30
CA ALA A 647 -5.73 13.97 -27.65
C ALA A 647 -6.64 14.67 -28.65
N LEU A 648 -6.09 15.14 -29.78
CA LEU A 648 -6.83 15.86 -30.80
C LEU A 648 -7.84 14.96 -31.54
N LEU A 649 -7.47 13.72 -31.85
CA LEU A 649 -8.40 12.75 -32.45
C LEU A 649 -9.55 12.41 -31.51
N TRP A 650 -9.26 12.26 -30.21
CA TRP A 650 -10.29 12.05 -29.20
C TRP A 650 -11.22 13.26 -29.06
N TYR A 651 -10.67 14.47 -29.17
CA TYR A 651 -11.43 15.71 -29.03
C TYR A 651 -12.35 15.98 -30.22
N PHE A 652 -11.80 16.03 -31.44
CA PHE A 652 -12.55 16.33 -32.66
C PHE A 652 -13.43 15.15 -33.11
N GLY A 653 -13.05 13.91 -32.80
CA GLY A 653 -13.82 12.73 -33.17
C GLY A 653 -15.12 12.50 -32.38
N GLY A 654 -15.55 13.45 -31.54
CA GLY A 654 -16.81 13.33 -30.79
C GLY A 654 -16.77 12.42 -29.55
N ALA A 655 -15.61 11.90 -29.14
CA ALA A 655 -15.51 11.22 -27.85
C ALA A 655 -15.63 12.19 -26.65
N SER A 656 -15.68 13.50 -26.94
CA SER A 656 -15.89 14.62 -26.02
C SER A 656 -17.35 15.07 -25.88
N SER A 657 -18.31 14.51 -26.65
CA SER A 657 -19.70 15.01 -26.82
C SER A 657 -20.62 15.00 -25.58
N SER A 658 -20.05 14.92 -24.38
CA SER A 658 -20.74 15.29 -23.14
C SER A 658 -20.49 16.78 -22.86
N GLY A 659 -21.34 17.67 -23.37
CA GLY A 659 -21.23 19.12 -23.24
C GLY A 659 -20.92 19.62 -21.82
N ARG A 660 -19.63 19.82 -21.51
CA ARG A 660 -19.17 20.24 -20.18
C ARG A 660 -18.03 21.23 -20.31
N SER A 661 -18.16 22.32 -19.57
CA SER A 661 -17.13 23.30 -19.24
C SER A 661 -15.89 22.72 -18.53
N SER A 662 -15.76 21.40 -18.40
CA SER A 662 -14.64 20.71 -17.75
C SER A 662 -14.51 19.28 -18.25
N PHE A 663 -13.31 18.91 -18.72
CA PHE A 663 -12.94 17.54 -19.10
C PHE A 663 -12.60 16.63 -17.90
N GLY A 664 -13.06 17.02 -16.70
CA GLY A 664 -12.82 16.28 -15.44
C GLY A 664 -11.41 16.44 -14.88
N VAL A 665 -10.62 17.36 -15.45
CA VAL A 665 -9.27 17.69 -14.96
C VAL A 665 -9.42 18.71 -13.83
N ARG A 666 -8.94 18.34 -12.64
CA ARG A 666 -8.94 19.23 -11.47
C ARG A 666 -7.68 20.10 -11.50
N ASP A 667 -7.87 21.40 -11.41
CA ASP A 667 -6.78 22.32 -11.16
C ASP A 667 -6.47 22.39 -9.65
N TRP A 668 -5.40 21.72 -9.24
CA TRP A 668 -4.89 21.82 -7.87
C TRP A 668 -4.05 23.09 -7.65
N GLY A 669 -3.60 23.76 -8.72
CA GLY A 669 -2.83 25.00 -8.66
C GLY A 669 -3.60 26.11 -7.96
N ALA A 670 -4.90 26.26 -8.25
CA ALA A 670 -5.79 27.21 -7.57
C ALA A 670 -5.85 27.07 -6.03
N THR A 671 -5.47 25.90 -5.47
CA THR A 671 -5.44 25.69 -4.01
C THR A 671 -4.09 25.98 -3.37
N ILE A 672 -3.08 26.26 -4.18
CA ILE A 672 -1.70 26.49 -3.77
C ILE A 672 -1.44 28.00 -3.93
N THR A 673 -0.99 28.65 -2.85
CA THR A 673 -0.57 30.05 -2.93
C THR A 673 0.63 30.18 -3.86
N ASP A 674 0.51 31.00 -4.89
CA ASP A 674 1.64 31.38 -5.74
C ASP A 674 2.38 32.55 -5.10
N ALA A 675 3.69 32.39 -4.88
CA ALA A 675 4.52 33.46 -4.33
C ALA A 675 4.77 34.59 -5.33
N VAL A 676 4.46 34.38 -6.62
CA VAL A 676 4.53 35.38 -7.69
C VAL A 676 3.32 36.32 -7.65
N ASP A 677 2.22 35.93 -6.97
CA ASP A 677 1.05 36.78 -6.73
C ASP A 677 1.37 37.82 -5.65
N ILE A 678 2.31 38.73 -5.94
CA ILE A 678 2.55 39.91 -5.13
C ILE A 678 1.49 40.95 -5.51
N ILE A 679 0.74 41.38 -4.48
CA ILE A 679 -0.27 42.45 -4.50
C ILE A 679 0.23 43.62 -5.36
N PRO A 680 -0.59 44.19 -6.29
CA PRO A 680 -0.19 45.36 -7.05
C PRO A 680 0.29 46.44 -6.09
N GLU A 681 1.51 46.94 -6.29
CA GLU A 681 2.02 48.10 -5.57
C GLU A 681 0.95 49.18 -5.59
N ILE A 682 0.54 49.63 -4.40
CA ILE A 682 -0.22 50.87 -4.26
C ILE A 682 0.70 51.92 -4.88
N ILE A 683 0.37 52.32 -6.11
CA ILE A 683 0.93 53.52 -6.72
C ILE A 683 0.50 54.63 -5.77
N ASP A 684 1.45 55.08 -4.95
CA ASP A 684 1.32 56.26 -4.12
C ASP A 684 1.17 57.44 -5.09
N GLY A 685 -0.08 57.72 -5.44
CA GLY A 685 -0.46 58.89 -6.20
C GLY A 685 -0.40 60.11 -5.29
N SER A 686 0.81 60.55 -4.97
CA SER A 686 1.03 61.89 -4.44
C SER A 686 2.20 62.53 -5.16
N ASP A 687 1.90 63.15 -6.29
CA ASP A 687 2.61 64.32 -6.79
C ASP A 687 1.64 65.08 -7.70
N SER A 688 0.96 66.09 -7.16
CA SER A 688 0.92 67.46 -7.71
C SER A 688 -0.08 68.33 -6.94
N GLU A 689 0.36 69.58 -6.79
CA GLU A 689 -0.22 70.68 -6.05
C GLU A 689 -1.43 71.29 -6.78
N ASP A 690 -2.36 71.89 -6.04
CA ASP A 690 -2.70 73.33 -6.13
C ASP A 690 -4.12 73.62 -5.61
N ASP A 691 -4.15 74.56 -4.64
CA ASP A 691 -5.10 75.62 -4.33
C ASP A 691 -6.63 75.35 -4.30
N ILE A 692 -7.28 75.80 -3.21
CA ILE A 692 -8.28 76.90 -3.22
C ILE A 692 -8.64 77.30 -1.76
N GLU A 693 -8.57 78.62 -1.57
CA GLU A 693 -9.10 79.53 -0.56
C GLU A 693 -10.32 79.08 0.29
N GLU A 694 -10.22 79.14 1.62
CA GLU A 694 -10.85 80.13 2.53
C GLU A 694 -10.42 79.92 4.00
#